data_AF-A0AAV2ZL15-F1
#
_entry.id   AF-A0AAV2ZL15-F1
#
_cell.length_a   1.000
_cell.length_b   1.000
_cell.length_c   1.000
_cell.angle_alpha   90.00
_cell.angle_beta   90.00
_cell.angle_gamma   90.00
#
_symmetry.space_group_name_H-M   'P 1'
#
loop_
_entity.id
_entity.type
_entity.pdbx_description
1 polymer ?
#
loop_
_entity_poly.entity_id
_entity_poly.type
_entity_poly.pdbx_seq_one_letter_code
_entity_poly.pdbx_strand_id
1 'polypeptide(L)'
;MAAIPDSRGVFVVLEHFMEIEKQLKENDLKLDEEALQHLEAVADAVKELEDIRRATRELLEARTIENSKLRYKVTCLPGIISKEIEAAVRSARESISSEMQLLQNELRSITLQLENIEKKQMDFEELNSTLGVQGKTLWDEHQKAVTLLNQQMADKAHQSICVNQTHSKRKEAEEAVIEYQHKTEDLAEDMITERKQFTEEKEDLETQILETQRKTEAQDARNAEKQIYLNQQRSQLFDVEEKVITEKENVSSVKNKVLLLQASHGRLMNKLELQKKLSQDLSNKIDLLELHMVNQKEDFNRKSNTLKDQISKLDEEMNTAEILQQSLAGRHNMLKQEYQAASEEEDRQHAMKKDTALQLDRSREFLNEKQELLGKIKRELKEMDVESERLVESMRVTTEQLVAKVDESKEDLAKERQKRMTIQVKKDEVTKEMELWKLSEETIIRELKQRIVTGENKKKFLSTEGIRLQGEIEKWDKEICSVSKQLEKASKKFLIEEQNLMEQIKILEEKIQVSTQNLEIEQEKLAKNIPILNEAEETNNKENANYEDLKKRAAEFRSRQKSLEQSNNKITKDIEANVKIKETKKSSLKELRNSAFNKLQNDLGTIKQIDRDIYEINRKLELVIMENCRLKMQNIQYEDDVNAIKNESEEHIRATKQLEGDLASLIEHLHKGWEEDNFVCNDFSERDQEILDSILELLKKINQREEKVGYLNNILQEKFTGLASLLQSKPGKEGIS
;
A
#
# COMPACT_ATOMS: atom_id res chain seq x y z
N MET A 1 -27.28 -69.51 -125.42
CA MET A 1 -28.70 -69.93 -125.41
C MET A 1 -29.44 -68.95 -126.30
N ALA A 2 -29.88 -69.39 -127.48
CA ALA A 2 -30.65 -68.53 -128.38
C ALA A 2 -31.94 -68.11 -127.65
N ALA A 3 -32.12 -66.80 -127.49
CA ALA A 3 -33.21 -66.22 -126.72
C ALA A 3 -34.53 -66.49 -127.45
N ILE A 4 -35.47 -67.15 -126.77
CA ILE A 4 -36.84 -67.30 -127.27
C ILE A 4 -37.50 -65.90 -127.23
N PRO A 5 -38.06 -65.40 -128.35
CA PRO A 5 -38.81 -64.14 -128.36
C PRO A 5 -39.96 -64.16 -127.34
N ASP A 6 -40.04 -63.15 -126.47
CA ASP A 6 -41.10 -63.04 -125.44
C ASP A 6 -42.43 -62.59 -126.05
N SER A 7 -42.38 -61.92 -127.20
CA SER A 7 -43.56 -61.58 -127.97
C SER A 7 -44.02 -62.77 -128.80
N ARG A 8 -45.19 -63.34 -128.45
CA ARG A 8 -45.81 -64.46 -129.20
C ARG A 8 -45.98 -64.16 -130.70
N GLY A 9 -46.19 -62.90 -131.06
CA GLY A 9 -46.26 -62.50 -132.48
C GLY A 9 -44.91 -62.55 -133.19
N VAL A 10 -43.81 -62.19 -132.51
CA VAL A 10 -42.45 -62.23 -133.07
C VAL A 10 -41.94 -63.66 -133.16
N PHE A 11 -42.27 -64.49 -132.17
CA PHE A 11 -42.00 -65.93 -132.19
C PHE A 11 -42.63 -66.61 -133.40
N VAL A 12 -43.92 -66.36 -133.67
CA VAL A 12 -44.65 -66.93 -134.81
C VAL A 12 -44.08 -66.46 -136.15
N VAL A 13 -43.62 -65.21 -136.25
CA VAL A 13 -43.00 -64.67 -137.47
C VAL A 13 -41.63 -65.31 -137.74
N LEU A 14 -40.80 -65.49 -136.72
CA LEU A 14 -39.52 -66.18 -136.85
C LEU A 14 -39.70 -67.68 -137.15
N GLU A 15 -40.71 -68.31 -136.54
CA GLU A 15 -41.09 -69.70 -136.82
C GLU A 15 -41.59 -69.85 -138.28
N HIS A 16 -42.38 -68.90 -138.78
CA HIS A 16 -42.76 -68.85 -140.20
C HIS A 16 -41.55 -68.64 -141.12
N PHE A 17 -40.60 -67.77 -140.78
CA PHE A 17 -39.38 -67.61 -141.58
C PHE A 17 -38.54 -68.89 -141.60
N MET A 18 -38.42 -69.60 -140.47
CA MET A 18 -37.75 -70.90 -140.41
C MET A 18 -38.50 -72.00 -141.19
N GLU A 19 -39.83 -72.01 -141.16
CA GLU A 19 -40.67 -72.94 -141.92
C GLU A 19 -40.54 -72.69 -143.44
N ILE A 20 -40.52 -71.41 -143.86
CA ILE A 20 -40.26 -71.00 -145.24
C ILE A 20 -38.84 -71.38 -145.67
N GLU A 21 -37.83 -71.13 -144.83
CA GLU A 21 -36.45 -71.54 -145.07
C GLU A 21 -36.34 -73.07 -145.25
N LYS A 22 -37.06 -73.84 -144.44
CA LYS A 22 -37.10 -75.31 -144.51
C LYS A 22 -37.82 -75.80 -145.77
N GLN A 23 -38.96 -75.21 -146.12
CA GLN A 23 -39.70 -75.53 -147.34
C GLN A 23 -38.93 -75.18 -148.62
N LEU A 24 -38.07 -74.15 -148.58
CA LEU A 24 -37.18 -73.76 -149.67
C LEU A 24 -35.96 -74.69 -149.80
N LYS A 25 -35.53 -75.37 -148.71
CA LYS A 25 -34.42 -76.34 -148.72
C LYS A 25 -34.85 -77.78 -149.06
N GLU A 26 -36.09 -78.18 -148.80
CA GLU A 26 -36.60 -79.56 -148.99
C GLU A 26 -37.34 -79.80 -150.32
N ASN A 27 -37.82 -78.75 -151.00
CA ASN A 27 -38.44 -78.87 -152.33
C ASN A 27 -37.44 -78.46 -153.41
N ASP A 28 -37.26 -79.31 -154.43
CA ASP A 28 -36.35 -79.18 -155.59
C ASP A 28 -36.73 -78.01 -156.55
N LEU A 29 -37.07 -76.84 -155.99
CA LEU A 29 -37.32 -75.58 -156.67
C LEU A 29 -35.99 -74.86 -156.86
N LYS A 30 -35.48 -74.84 -158.10
CA LYS A 30 -34.36 -73.97 -158.50
C LYS A 30 -34.72 -72.51 -158.27
N LEU A 31 -34.32 -71.95 -157.12
CA LEU A 31 -34.46 -70.54 -156.78
C LEU A 31 -33.21 -70.03 -156.02
N ASP A 32 -32.94 -68.74 -156.21
CA ASP A 32 -31.69 -67.99 -155.97
C ASP A 32 -31.19 -67.98 -154.51
N GLU A 33 -29.87 -68.08 -154.32
CA GLU A 33 -29.18 -68.07 -153.03
C GLU A 33 -29.32 -66.70 -152.30
N GLU A 34 -29.55 -65.61 -153.06
CA GLU A 34 -29.84 -64.27 -152.52
C GLU A 34 -31.16 -64.22 -151.71
N ALA A 35 -32.17 -65.01 -152.08
CA ALA A 35 -33.46 -65.00 -151.38
C ALA A 35 -33.35 -65.60 -149.97
N LEU A 36 -32.52 -66.64 -149.80
CA LEU A 36 -32.22 -67.23 -148.48
C LEU A 36 -31.45 -66.24 -147.61
N GLN A 37 -30.48 -65.53 -148.18
CA GLN A 37 -29.67 -64.55 -147.46
C GLN A 37 -30.51 -63.33 -147.01
N HIS A 38 -31.48 -62.89 -147.83
CA HIS A 38 -32.45 -61.87 -147.42
C HIS A 38 -33.40 -62.35 -146.33
N LEU A 39 -33.85 -63.61 -146.36
CA LEU A 39 -34.71 -64.17 -145.32
C LEU A 39 -33.98 -64.25 -143.97
N GLU A 40 -32.71 -64.66 -144.00
CA GLU A 40 -31.84 -64.73 -142.81
C GLU A 40 -31.55 -63.31 -142.25
N ALA A 41 -31.27 -62.34 -143.12
CA ALA A 41 -31.08 -60.94 -142.72
C ALA A 41 -32.35 -60.32 -142.10
N VAL A 42 -33.54 -60.65 -142.62
CA VAL A 42 -34.82 -60.23 -142.02
C VAL A 42 -35.05 -60.91 -140.68
N ALA A 43 -34.76 -62.20 -140.56
CA ALA A 43 -34.87 -62.92 -139.29
C ALA A 43 -33.93 -62.33 -138.22
N ASP A 44 -32.70 -61.97 -138.58
CA ASP A 44 -31.74 -61.35 -137.66
C ASP A 44 -32.12 -59.92 -137.28
N ALA A 45 -32.63 -59.10 -138.23
CA ALA A 45 -33.18 -57.78 -137.90
C ALA A 45 -34.40 -57.86 -136.96
N VAL A 46 -35.24 -58.89 -137.11
CA VAL A 46 -36.38 -59.14 -136.20
C VAL A 46 -35.90 -59.58 -134.81
N LYS A 47 -34.84 -60.38 -134.71
CA LYS A 47 -34.21 -60.70 -133.41
C LYS A 47 -33.60 -59.46 -132.75
N GLU A 48 -32.88 -58.64 -133.51
CA GLU A 48 -32.27 -57.41 -132.99
C GLU A 48 -33.33 -56.42 -132.49
N LEU A 49 -34.43 -56.26 -133.23
CA LEU A 49 -35.58 -55.46 -132.80
C LEU A 49 -36.24 -56.00 -131.52
N GLU A 50 -36.36 -57.33 -131.38
CA GLU A 50 -36.89 -57.95 -130.17
C GLU A 50 -35.96 -57.77 -128.97
N ASP A 51 -34.64 -57.84 -129.17
CA ASP A 51 -33.65 -57.59 -128.11
C ASP A 51 -33.66 -56.12 -127.66
N ILE A 52 -33.75 -55.17 -128.60
CA ILE A 52 -33.92 -53.74 -128.29
C ILE A 52 -35.24 -53.50 -127.55
N ARG A 53 -36.34 -54.13 -127.97
CA ARG A 53 -37.65 -54.04 -127.29
C ARG A 53 -37.56 -54.56 -125.86
N ARG A 54 -36.91 -55.71 -125.66
CA ARG A 54 -36.70 -56.32 -124.33
C ARG A 54 -35.88 -55.40 -123.43
N ALA A 55 -34.72 -54.94 -123.90
CA ALA A 55 -33.86 -54.03 -123.14
C ALA A 55 -34.56 -52.72 -122.76
N THR A 56 -35.35 -52.16 -123.68
CA THR A 56 -36.14 -50.93 -123.42
C THR A 56 -37.21 -51.16 -122.37
N ARG A 57 -37.88 -52.33 -122.40
CA ARG A 57 -38.90 -52.69 -121.41
C ARG A 57 -38.30 -52.89 -120.02
N GLU A 58 -37.18 -53.60 -119.91
CA GLU A 58 -36.45 -53.80 -118.65
C GLU A 58 -36.01 -52.45 -118.05
N LEU A 59 -35.48 -51.55 -118.88
CA LEU A 59 -35.11 -50.20 -118.44
C LEU A 59 -36.34 -49.42 -117.94
N LEU A 60 -37.47 -49.52 -118.64
CA LEU A 60 -38.70 -48.83 -118.28
C LEU A 60 -39.31 -49.38 -116.99
N GLU A 61 -39.23 -50.69 -116.77
CA GLU A 61 -39.65 -51.34 -115.53
C GLU A 61 -38.76 -50.92 -114.34
N ALA A 62 -37.43 -50.92 -114.52
CA ALA A 62 -36.49 -50.44 -113.51
C ALA A 62 -36.76 -48.97 -113.15
N ARG A 63 -36.98 -48.10 -114.15
CA ARG A 63 -37.33 -46.69 -113.93
C ARG A 63 -38.71 -46.52 -113.29
N THR A 64 -39.67 -47.37 -113.60
CA THR A 64 -41.00 -47.33 -112.99
C THR A 64 -40.95 -47.73 -111.52
N ILE A 65 -40.16 -48.73 -111.16
CA ILE A 65 -39.90 -49.15 -109.77
C ILE A 65 -39.14 -48.05 -109.00
N GLU A 66 -38.15 -47.42 -109.63
CA GLU A 66 -37.42 -46.31 -109.02
C GLU A 66 -38.33 -45.10 -108.80
N ASN A 67 -39.18 -44.76 -109.78
CA ASN A 67 -40.17 -43.70 -109.68
C ASN A 67 -41.21 -44.01 -108.60
N SER A 68 -41.67 -45.26 -108.47
CA SER A 68 -42.61 -45.65 -107.40
C SER A 68 -41.98 -45.58 -106.02
N LYS A 69 -40.70 -45.99 -105.85
CA LYS A 69 -39.93 -45.77 -104.61
C LYS A 69 -39.77 -44.29 -104.28
N LEU A 70 -39.49 -43.46 -105.29
CA LEU A 70 -39.39 -42.00 -105.10
C LEU A 70 -40.76 -41.40 -104.72
N ARG A 71 -41.86 -41.80 -105.37
CA ARG A 71 -43.21 -41.36 -104.99
C ARG A 71 -43.56 -41.79 -103.58
N TYR A 72 -43.27 -43.02 -103.18
CA TYR A 72 -43.48 -43.47 -101.80
C TYR A 72 -42.68 -42.61 -100.82
N LYS A 73 -41.40 -42.35 -101.11
CA LYS A 73 -40.57 -41.46 -100.30
C LYS A 73 -41.17 -40.05 -100.23
N VAL A 74 -41.53 -39.42 -101.34
CA VAL A 74 -42.09 -38.06 -101.38
C VAL A 74 -43.44 -37.98 -100.66
N THR A 75 -44.31 -38.99 -100.82
CA THR A 75 -45.65 -39.00 -100.21
C THR A 75 -45.59 -39.34 -98.72
N CYS A 76 -44.71 -40.25 -98.28
CA CYS A 76 -44.70 -40.76 -96.92
C CYS A 76 -43.65 -40.11 -96.00
N LEU A 77 -42.53 -39.57 -96.51
CA LEU A 77 -41.50 -38.93 -95.66
C LEU A 77 -42.08 -37.79 -94.80
N PRO A 78 -42.91 -36.86 -95.33
CA PRO A 78 -43.43 -35.76 -94.52
C PRO A 78 -44.21 -36.26 -93.30
N GLY A 79 -45.02 -37.32 -93.45
CA GLY A 79 -45.77 -37.92 -92.35
C GLY A 79 -44.88 -38.66 -91.33
N ILE A 80 -43.80 -39.29 -91.78
CA ILE A 80 -42.82 -39.95 -90.90
C ILE A 80 -42.04 -38.91 -90.11
N ILE A 81 -41.54 -37.87 -90.78
CA ILE A 81 -40.81 -36.76 -90.15
C ILE A 81 -41.69 -36.04 -89.14
N SER A 82 -42.95 -35.72 -89.48
CA SER A 82 -43.87 -35.08 -88.53
C SER A 82 -44.10 -35.94 -87.29
N LYS A 83 -44.27 -37.26 -87.44
CA LYS A 83 -44.43 -38.18 -86.29
C LYS A 83 -43.16 -38.25 -85.43
N GLU A 84 -41.99 -38.25 -86.06
CA GLU A 84 -40.70 -38.24 -85.35
C GLU A 84 -40.47 -36.93 -84.60
N ILE A 85 -40.80 -35.79 -85.21
CA ILE A 85 -40.77 -34.47 -84.55
C ILE A 85 -41.77 -34.44 -83.39
N GLU A 86 -43.01 -34.92 -83.57
CA GLU A 86 -43.99 -34.98 -82.50
C GLU A 86 -43.54 -35.87 -81.33
N ALA A 87 -42.90 -37.00 -81.63
CA ALA A 87 -42.34 -37.88 -80.61
C ALA A 87 -41.17 -37.21 -79.86
N ALA A 88 -40.25 -36.55 -80.57
CA ALA A 88 -39.16 -35.80 -79.97
C ALA A 88 -39.67 -34.63 -79.11
N VAL A 89 -40.67 -33.87 -79.58
CA VAL A 89 -41.30 -32.79 -78.83
C VAL A 89 -42.02 -33.32 -77.58
N ARG A 90 -42.70 -34.47 -77.68
CA ARG A 90 -43.36 -35.09 -76.52
C ARG A 90 -42.35 -35.55 -75.48
N SER A 91 -41.27 -36.22 -75.90
CA SER A 91 -40.18 -36.63 -75.02
C SER A 91 -39.50 -35.42 -74.36
N ALA A 92 -39.25 -34.33 -75.10
CA ALA A 92 -38.71 -33.10 -74.54
C ALA A 92 -39.67 -32.46 -73.53
N ARG A 93 -40.98 -32.43 -73.81
CA ARG A 93 -41.99 -31.90 -72.86
C ARG A 93 -42.08 -32.74 -71.60
N GLU A 94 -42.01 -34.07 -71.72
CA GLU A 94 -41.99 -34.99 -70.58
C GLU A 94 -40.71 -34.81 -69.75
N SER A 95 -39.55 -34.67 -70.40
CA SER A 95 -38.27 -34.37 -69.73
C SER A 95 -38.34 -33.04 -68.98
N ILE A 96 -38.78 -31.96 -69.64
CA ILE A 96 -38.94 -30.64 -69.02
C ILE A 96 -39.93 -30.70 -67.85
N SER A 97 -41.05 -31.41 -68.00
CA SER A 97 -42.02 -31.57 -66.92
C SER A 97 -41.44 -32.32 -65.72
N SER A 98 -40.62 -33.35 -65.97
CA SER A 98 -39.96 -34.11 -64.91
C SER A 98 -38.90 -33.27 -64.19
N GLU A 99 -38.10 -32.51 -64.93
CA GLU A 99 -37.14 -31.55 -64.37
C GLU A 99 -37.84 -30.46 -63.55
N MET A 100 -38.97 -29.93 -64.04
CA MET A 100 -39.72 -28.91 -63.32
C MET A 100 -40.33 -29.45 -62.02
N GLN A 101 -40.79 -30.70 -62.01
CA GLN A 101 -41.25 -31.37 -60.79
C GLN A 101 -40.10 -31.63 -59.80
N LEU A 102 -38.93 -32.04 -60.29
CA LEU A 102 -37.73 -32.21 -59.45
C LEU A 102 -37.35 -30.88 -58.80
N LEU A 103 -37.24 -29.81 -59.58
CA LEU A 103 -36.93 -28.47 -59.08
C LEU A 103 -37.98 -27.97 -58.09
N GLN A 104 -39.27 -28.21 -58.33
CA GLN A 104 -40.32 -27.85 -57.37
C GLN A 104 -40.21 -28.61 -56.04
N ASN A 105 -39.86 -29.90 -56.10
CA ASN A 105 -39.66 -30.72 -54.90
C ASN A 105 -38.40 -30.30 -54.13
N GLU A 106 -37.31 -30.00 -54.84
CA GLU A 106 -36.09 -29.45 -54.23
C GLU A 106 -36.37 -28.10 -53.57
N LEU A 107 -37.07 -27.20 -54.26
CA LEU A 107 -37.45 -25.90 -53.72
C LEU A 107 -38.29 -26.06 -52.46
N ARG A 108 -39.28 -26.96 -52.47
CA ARG A 108 -40.11 -27.26 -51.30
C ARG A 108 -39.30 -27.82 -50.13
N SER A 109 -38.34 -28.70 -50.41
CA SER A 109 -37.41 -29.24 -49.41
C SER A 109 -36.56 -28.13 -48.80
N ILE A 110 -36.01 -27.24 -49.63
CA ILE A 110 -35.21 -26.09 -49.17
C ILE A 110 -36.07 -25.15 -48.31
N THR A 111 -37.30 -24.84 -48.72
CA THR A 111 -38.22 -24.01 -47.93
C THR A 111 -38.48 -24.61 -46.56
N LEU A 112 -38.75 -25.92 -46.49
CA LEU A 112 -38.97 -26.61 -45.21
C LEU A 112 -37.71 -26.59 -44.33
N GLN A 113 -36.52 -26.72 -44.93
CA GLN A 113 -35.25 -26.59 -44.22
C GLN A 113 -35.03 -25.17 -43.70
N LEU A 114 -35.36 -24.14 -44.49
CA LEU A 114 -35.28 -22.74 -44.08
C LEU A 114 -36.20 -22.46 -42.89
N GLU A 115 -37.47 -22.86 -42.96
CA GLU A 115 -38.42 -22.69 -41.85
C GLU A 115 -37.92 -23.38 -40.55
N ASN A 116 -37.33 -24.58 -40.67
CA ASN A 116 -36.76 -25.28 -39.52
C ASN A 116 -35.52 -24.58 -38.96
N ILE A 117 -34.67 -24.00 -39.82
CA ILE A 117 -33.50 -23.22 -39.40
C ILE A 117 -33.95 -21.92 -38.72
N GLU A 118 -34.92 -21.21 -39.28
CA GLU A 118 -35.50 -20.00 -38.67
C GLU A 118 -36.09 -20.29 -37.30
N LYS A 119 -36.83 -21.39 -37.15
CA LYS A 119 -37.35 -21.81 -35.85
C LYS A 119 -36.24 -22.08 -34.84
N LYS A 120 -35.19 -22.82 -35.24
CA LYS A 120 -34.03 -23.05 -34.37
C LYS A 120 -33.31 -21.76 -34.01
N GLN A 121 -33.22 -20.81 -34.94
CA GLN A 121 -32.64 -19.50 -34.68
C GLN A 121 -33.44 -18.77 -33.59
N MET A 122 -34.77 -18.74 -33.69
CA MET A 122 -35.63 -18.15 -32.66
C MET A 122 -35.44 -18.82 -31.30
N ASP A 123 -35.41 -20.16 -31.26
CA ASP A 123 -35.19 -20.91 -30.01
C ASP A 123 -33.82 -20.56 -29.38
N PHE A 124 -32.77 -20.39 -30.20
CA PHE A 124 -31.46 -19.97 -29.73
C PHE A 124 -31.43 -18.52 -29.24
N GLU A 125 -32.14 -17.60 -29.91
CA GLU A 125 -32.25 -16.20 -29.49
C GLU A 125 -32.98 -16.08 -28.14
N GLU A 126 -34.05 -16.87 -27.93
CA GLU A 126 -34.77 -16.94 -26.66
C GLU A 126 -33.89 -17.53 -25.54
N LEU A 127 -33.18 -18.61 -25.83
CA LEU A 127 -32.25 -19.22 -24.88
C LEU A 127 -31.11 -18.26 -24.52
N ASN A 128 -30.52 -17.58 -25.51
CA ASN A 128 -29.44 -16.62 -25.28
C ASN A 128 -29.91 -15.41 -24.46
N SER A 129 -31.13 -14.93 -24.70
CA SER A 129 -31.74 -13.88 -23.89
C SER A 129 -31.93 -14.31 -22.44
N THR A 130 -32.41 -15.54 -22.22
CA THR A 130 -32.61 -16.12 -20.89
C THR A 130 -31.28 -16.33 -20.16
N LEU A 131 -30.28 -16.89 -20.84
CA LEU A 131 -28.93 -17.08 -20.30
C LEU A 131 -28.25 -15.74 -19.98
N GLY A 132 -28.48 -14.69 -20.79
CA GLY A 132 -28.00 -13.35 -20.52
C GLY A 132 -28.56 -12.77 -19.22
N VAL A 133 -29.86 -12.94 -18.98
CA VAL A 133 -30.51 -12.53 -17.71
C VAL A 133 -29.96 -13.34 -16.54
N GLN A 134 -29.88 -14.67 -16.66
CA GLN A 134 -29.32 -15.53 -15.61
C GLN A 134 -27.86 -15.21 -15.30
N GLY A 135 -27.05 -14.92 -16.32
CA GLY A 135 -25.67 -14.50 -16.15
C GLY A 135 -25.56 -13.19 -15.38
N LYS A 136 -26.44 -12.22 -15.66
CA LYS A 136 -26.50 -10.95 -14.94
C LYS A 136 -26.93 -11.12 -13.49
N THR A 137 -27.96 -11.92 -13.22
CA THR A 137 -28.39 -12.19 -11.84
C THR A 137 -27.30 -12.90 -11.03
N LEU A 138 -26.64 -13.90 -11.64
CA LEU A 138 -25.53 -14.61 -11.00
C LEU A 138 -24.33 -13.67 -10.74
N TRP A 139 -24.07 -12.75 -11.66
CA TRP A 139 -23.05 -11.72 -11.48
C TRP A 139 -23.39 -10.77 -10.33
N ASP A 140 -24.64 -10.31 -10.23
CA ASP A 140 -25.09 -9.44 -9.15
C ASP A 140 -25.02 -10.16 -7.79
N GLU A 141 -25.36 -11.45 -7.73
CA GLU A 141 -25.20 -12.30 -6.54
C GLU A 141 -23.73 -12.50 -6.16
N HIS A 142 -22.86 -12.77 -7.14
CA HIS A 142 -21.43 -12.88 -6.93
C HIS A 142 -20.84 -11.57 -6.40
N GLN A 143 -21.22 -10.44 -7.00
CA GLN A 143 -20.76 -9.13 -6.57
C GLN A 143 -21.21 -8.83 -5.14
N LYS A 144 -22.46 -9.17 -4.77
CA LYS A 144 -22.94 -9.08 -3.39
C LYS A 144 -22.11 -9.95 -2.45
N ALA A 145 -21.82 -11.19 -2.81
CA ALA A 145 -20.99 -12.08 -2.00
C ALA A 145 -19.56 -11.54 -1.82
N VAL A 146 -18.94 -10.99 -2.87
CA VAL A 146 -17.63 -10.34 -2.80
C VAL A 146 -17.67 -9.11 -1.90
N THR A 147 -18.69 -8.25 -2.02
CA THR A 147 -18.84 -7.08 -1.14
C THR A 147 -19.01 -7.49 0.33
N LEU A 148 -19.79 -8.55 0.60
CA LEU A 148 -19.97 -9.08 1.94
C LEU A 148 -18.66 -9.66 2.50
N LEU A 149 -17.91 -10.41 1.69
CA LEU A 149 -16.61 -10.96 2.09
C LEU A 149 -15.61 -9.85 2.39
N ASN A 150 -15.55 -8.81 1.56
CA ASN A 150 -14.69 -7.65 1.78
C ASN A 150 -15.05 -6.92 3.08
N GLN A 151 -16.35 -6.75 3.36
CA GLN A 151 -16.82 -6.18 4.61
C GLN A 151 -16.41 -7.05 5.81
N GLN A 152 -16.59 -8.37 5.75
CA GLN A 152 -16.14 -9.29 6.79
C GLN A 152 -14.62 -9.28 6.99
N MET A 153 -13.84 -9.17 5.91
CA MET A 153 -12.39 -9.04 6.01
C MET A 153 -11.99 -7.71 6.67
N ALA A 154 -12.67 -6.61 6.33
CA ALA A 154 -12.45 -5.31 6.96
C ALA A 154 -12.80 -5.34 8.46
N ASP A 155 -13.94 -5.93 8.82
CA ASP A 155 -14.35 -6.09 10.22
C ASP A 155 -13.38 -6.97 11.00
N LYS A 156 -12.89 -8.06 10.39
CA LYS A 156 -11.86 -8.94 10.99
C LYS A 156 -10.54 -8.21 11.19
N ALA A 157 -10.10 -7.43 10.21
CA ALA A 157 -8.89 -6.61 10.33
C ALA A 157 -9.05 -5.57 11.45
N HIS A 158 -10.21 -4.91 11.51
CA HIS A 158 -10.53 -3.95 12.56
C HIS A 158 -10.54 -4.60 13.96
N GLN A 159 -11.19 -5.76 14.11
CA GLN A 159 -11.14 -6.53 15.35
C GLN A 159 -9.71 -6.93 15.72
N SER A 160 -8.89 -7.38 14.76
CA SER A 160 -7.49 -7.71 15.02
C SER A 160 -6.69 -6.50 15.51
N ILE A 161 -6.95 -5.30 14.97
CA ILE A 161 -6.35 -4.05 15.44
C ILE A 161 -6.79 -3.76 16.88
N CYS A 162 -8.10 -3.82 17.18
CA CYS A 162 -8.63 -3.61 18.52
C CYS A 162 -8.07 -4.61 19.54
N VAL A 163 -7.91 -5.88 19.16
CA VAL A 163 -7.28 -6.92 19.99
C VAL A 163 -5.81 -6.60 20.24
N ASN A 164 -5.06 -6.21 19.22
CA ASN A 164 -3.64 -5.83 19.39
C ASN A 164 -3.49 -4.58 20.26
N GLN A 165 -4.38 -3.60 20.11
CA GLN A 165 -4.40 -2.40 20.95
C GLN A 165 -4.72 -2.72 22.41
N THR A 166 -5.72 -3.57 22.66
CA THR A 166 -6.05 -4.01 24.03
C THR A 166 -4.95 -4.88 24.62
N HIS A 167 -4.30 -5.74 23.82
CA HIS A 167 -3.13 -6.50 24.25
C HIS A 167 -1.96 -5.57 24.64
N SER A 168 -1.70 -4.52 23.86
CA SER A 168 -0.65 -3.54 24.16
C SER A 168 -0.94 -2.78 25.45
N LYS A 169 -2.18 -2.27 25.61
CA LYS A 169 -2.62 -1.62 26.85
C LYS A 169 -2.53 -2.55 28.07
N ARG A 170 -2.88 -3.83 27.91
CA ARG A 170 -2.73 -4.83 28.98
C ARG A 170 -1.26 -5.00 29.36
N LYS A 171 -0.37 -5.11 28.37
CA LYS A 171 1.07 -5.25 28.61
C LYS A 171 1.65 -4.03 29.33
N GLU A 172 1.29 -2.81 28.91
CA GLU A 172 1.68 -1.57 29.60
C GLU A 172 1.18 -1.55 31.05
N ALA A 173 -0.06 -1.99 31.30
CA ALA A 173 -0.58 -2.09 32.66
C ALA A 173 0.14 -3.16 33.50
N GLU A 174 0.51 -4.30 32.90
CA GLU A 174 1.31 -5.34 33.57
C GLU A 174 2.71 -4.83 33.92
N GLU A 175 3.37 -4.12 33.01
CA GLU A 175 4.68 -3.49 33.26
C GLU A 175 4.58 -2.44 34.37
N ALA A 176 3.53 -1.61 34.38
CA ALA A 176 3.29 -0.64 35.45
C ALA A 176 3.04 -1.33 36.82
N VAL A 177 2.29 -2.44 36.85
CA VAL A 177 2.09 -3.21 38.09
C VAL A 177 3.41 -3.76 38.62
N ILE A 178 4.27 -4.29 37.75
CA ILE A 178 5.61 -4.76 38.13
C ILE A 178 6.45 -3.60 38.68
N GLU A 179 6.43 -2.43 38.02
CA GLU A 179 7.13 -1.24 38.50
C GLU A 179 6.63 -0.79 39.90
N TYR A 180 5.31 -0.80 40.12
CA TYR A 180 4.74 -0.48 41.43
C TYR A 180 5.08 -1.54 42.49
N GLN A 181 5.17 -2.82 42.12
CA GLN A 181 5.62 -3.87 43.02
C GLN A 181 7.06 -3.64 43.48
N HIS A 182 7.98 -3.37 42.55
CA HIS A 182 9.36 -3.04 42.88
C HIS A 182 9.45 -1.77 43.75
N LYS A 183 8.73 -0.70 43.41
CA LYS A 183 8.68 0.50 44.27
C LYS A 183 8.18 0.19 45.67
N THR A 184 7.23 -0.73 45.82
CA THR A 184 6.70 -1.13 47.13
C THR A 184 7.72 -1.97 47.91
N GLU A 185 8.47 -2.85 47.22
CA GLU A 185 9.57 -3.61 47.79
C GLU A 185 10.69 -2.68 48.26
N ASP A 186 11.11 -1.73 47.43
CA ASP A 186 12.12 -0.71 47.75
C ASP A 186 11.69 0.12 48.97
N LEU A 187 10.45 0.63 48.99
CA LEU A 187 9.90 1.35 50.14
C LEU A 187 9.86 0.50 51.41
N ALA A 188 9.57 -0.79 51.30
CA ALA A 188 9.57 -1.68 52.45
C ALA A 188 10.99 -1.91 52.99
N GLU A 189 11.99 -2.03 52.11
CA GLU A 189 13.39 -2.13 52.49
C GLU A 189 13.89 -0.82 53.12
N ASP A 190 13.57 0.33 52.53
CA ASP A 190 13.85 1.65 53.09
C ASP A 190 13.25 1.80 54.50
N MET A 191 11.98 1.41 54.70
CA MET A 191 11.35 1.42 56.02
C MET A 191 12.04 0.50 57.03
N ILE A 192 12.58 -0.64 56.59
CA ILE A 192 13.35 -1.54 57.48
C ILE A 192 14.69 -0.89 57.84
N THR A 193 15.38 -0.28 56.89
CA THR A 193 16.66 0.40 57.14
C THR A 193 16.50 1.63 58.02
N GLU A 194 15.49 2.48 57.80
CA GLU A 194 15.15 3.61 58.67
C GLU A 194 14.82 3.14 60.09
N ARG A 195 14.02 2.08 60.24
CA ARG A 195 13.73 1.51 61.57
C ARG A 195 15.00 1.05 62.27
N LYS A 196 15.92 0.43 61.54
CA LYS A 196 17.20 -0.02 62.08
C LYS A 196 18.09 1.15 62.50
N GLN A 197 18.22 2.17 61.65
CA GLN A 197 18.95 3.41 61.96
C GLN A 197 18.35 4.11 63.18
N PHE A 198 17.01 4.22 63.26
CA PHE A 198 16.33 4.80 64.41
C PHE A 198 16.59 4.02 65.69
N THR A 199 16.66 2.68 65.63
CA THR A 199 17.02 1.87 66.81
C THR A 199 18.47 2.07 67.23
N GLU A 200 19.41 2.15 66.28
CA GLU A 200 20.83 2.39 66.55
C GLU A 200 21.04 3.79 67.15
N GLU A 201 20.45 4.84 66.56
CA GLU A 201 20.50 6.20 67.10
C GLU A 201 19.87 6.31 68.49
N LYS A 202 18.79 5.57 68.75
CA LYS A 202 18.17 5.51 70.07
C LYS A 202 19.13 4.89 71.10
N GLU A 203 19.79 3.79 70.76
CA GLU A 203 20.79 3.14 71.63
C GLU A 203 22.00 4.07 71.89
N ASP A 204 22.46 4.79 70.87
CA ASP A 204 23.53 5.79 70.98
C ASP A 204 23.13 6.97 71.87
N LEU A 205 21.90 7.48 71.73
CA LEU A 205 21.38 8.53 72.60
C LEU A 205 21.22 8.05 74.05
N GLU A 206 20.76 6.83 74.27
CA GLU A 206 20.67 6.24 75.60
C GLU A 206 22.05 6.10 76.26
N THR A 207 23.08 5.69 75.50
CA THR A 207 24.46 5.64 76.01
C THR A 207 25.04 7.03 76.28
N GLN A 208 24.77 8.03 75.43
CA GLN A 208 25.17 9.42 75.68
C GLN A 208 24.47 10.02 76.91
N ILE A 209 23.18 9.70 77.14
CA ILE A 209 22.45 10.09 78.35
C ILE A 209 23.10 9.48 79.59
N LEU A 210 23.45 8.19 79.55
CA LEU A 210 24.14 7.53 80.67
C LEU A 210 25.53 8.13 80.92
N GLU A 211 26.27 8.47 79.87
CA GLU A 211 27.59 9.10 80.00
C GLU A 211 27.49 10.53 80.56
N THR A 212 26.51 11.31 80.10
CA THR A 212 26.26 12.66 80.61
C THR A 212 25.75 12.65 82.05
N GLN A 213 24.92 11.68 82.44
CA GLN A 213 24.54 11.46 83.85
C GLN A 213 25.78 11.19 84.71
N ARG A 214 26.66 10.27 84.31
CA ARG A 214 27.92 10.00 85.03
C ARG A 214 28.82 11.23 85.12
N LYS A 215 28.93 12.03 84.05
CA LYS A 215 29.70 13.28 84.06
C LYS A 215 29.08 14.31 85.00
N THR A 216 27.76 14.39 85.06
CA THR A 216 27.02 15.31 85.94
C THR A 216 27.22 14.91 87.40
N GLU A 217 27.07 13.63 87.73
CA GLU A 217 27.32 13.09 89.08
C GLU A 217 28.77 13.34 89.54
N ALA A 218 29.75 13.12 88.65
CA ALA A 218 31.16 13.41 88.93
C ALA A 218 31.43 14.92 89.11
N GLN A 219 30.73 15.75 88.35
CA GLN A 219 30.84 17.20 88.46
C GLN A 219 30.17 17.72 89.74
N ASP A 220 29.05 17.16 90.15
CA ASP A 220 28.37 17.49 91.41
C ASP A 220 29.23 17.12 92.63
N ALA A 221 29.92 15.98 92.58
CA ALA A 221 30.91 15.60 93.59
C ALA A 221 32.07 16.62 93.67
N ARG A 222 32.62 17.05 92.53
CA ARG A 222 33.65 18.10 92.48
C ARG A 222 33.13 19.47 92.93
N ASN A 223 31.88 19.81 92.60
CA ASN A 223 31.27 21.05 93.02
C ASN A 223 31.05 21.07 94.55
N ALA A 224 30.68 19.93 95.15
CA ALA A 224 30.59 19.80 96.60
C ALA A 224 31.95 20.02 97.28
N GLU A 225 33.03 19.46 96.76
CA GLU A 225 34.41 19.70 97.25
C GLU A 225 34.81 21.19 97.11
N LYS A 226 34.54 21.79 95.95
CA LYS A 226 34.82 23.22 95.72
C LYS A 226 33.98 24.13 96.60
N GLN A 227 32.75 23.76 96.95
CA GLN A 227 31.90 24.52 97.86
C GLN A 227 32.48 24.54 99.28
N ILE A 228 33.06 23.43 99.73
CA ILE A 228 33.78 23.35 101.02
C ILE A 228 35.01 24.27 101.00
N TYR A 229 35.79 24.26 99.90
CA TYR A 229 36.93 25.14 99.71
C TYR A 229 36.54 26.63 99.62
N LEU A 230 35.46 26.96 98.90
CA LEU A 230 34.92 28.32 98.78
C LEU A 230 34.47 28.88 100.13
N ASN A 231 33.88 28.05 100.98
CA ASN A 231 33.49 28.46 102.33
C ASN A 231 34.73 28.76 103.20
N GLN A 232 35.82 27.98 103.07
CA GLN A 232 37.10 28.30 103.72
C GLN A 232 37.70 29.62 103.19
N GLN A 233 37.69 29.84 101.87
CA GLN A 233 38.20 31.08 101.27
C GLN A 233 37.35 32.30 101.62
N ARG A 234 36.02 32.18 101.71
CA ARG A 234 35.13 33.26 102.18
C ARG A 234 35.44 33.70 103.61
N SER A 235 35.81 32.77 104.49
CA SER A 235 36.26 33.12 105.84
C SER A 235 37.54 33.95 105.81
N GLN A 236 38.49 33.62 104.93
CA GLN A 236 39.73 34.39 104.78
C GLN A 236 39.50 35.75 104.12
N LEU A 237 38.50 35.86 103.23
CA LEU A 237 38.16 37.10 102.54
C LEU A 237 37.47 38.11 103.47
N PHE A 238 36.67 37.63 104.43
CA PHE A 238 36.10 38.46 105.49
C PHE A 238 37.19 39.17 106.32
N ASP A 239 38.26 38.45 106.70
CA ASP A 239 39.41 39.01 107.43
C ASP A 239 40.21 40.05 106.61
N VAL A 240 40.14 39.98 105.28
CA VAL A 240 40.79 40.95 104.37
C VAL A 240 39.89 42.16 104.11
N GLU A 241 38.57 41.97 104.01
CA GLU A 241 37.61 43.08 103.82
C GLU A 241 37.60 44.05 105.01
N GLU A 242 37.81 43.56 106.24
CA GLU A 242 37.99 44.40 107.43
C GLU A 242 39.24 45.31 107.32
N LYS A 243 40.32 44.82 106.69
CA LYS A 243 41.53 45.60 106.39
C LYS A 243 41.36 46.58 105.22
N VAL A 244 40.45 46.30 104.29
CA VAL A 244 40.16 47.20 103.16
C VAL A 244 39.31 48.40 103.59
N ILE A 245 38.43 48.23 104.59
CA ILE A 245 37.62 49.33 105.13
C ILE A 245 38.53 50.38 105.80
N THR A 246 39.54 49.94 106.55
CA THR A 246 40.54 50.83 107.18
C THR A 246 41.39 51.58 106.14
N GLU A 247 41.73 50.95 105.01
CA GLU A 247 42.52 51.60 103.95
C GLU A 247 41.70 52.52 103.03
N LYS A 248 40.38 52.30 102.92
CA LYS A 248 39.45 53.14 102.14
C LYS A 248 39.27 54.53 102.75
N GLU A 249 39.43 54.67 104.07
CA GLU A 249 39.45 55.97 104.75
C GLU A 249 40.69 56.80 104.36
N ASN A 250 41.85 56.15 104.15
CA ASN A 250 43.09 56.80 103.70
C ASN A 250 43.00 57.35 102.25
N VAL A 251 42.32 56.63 101.35
CA VAL A 251 42.17 56.99 99.92
C VAL A 251 41.26 58.21 99.70
N SER A 252 40.30 58.45 100.59
CA SER A 252 39.42 59.64 100.53
C SER A 252 40.21 60.95 100.64
N SER A 253 41.36 60.94 101.33
CA SER A 253 42.22 62.13 101.47
C SER A 253 42.99 62.50 100.20
N VAL A 254 43.28 61.53 99.32
CA VAL A 254 44.09 61.73 98.10
C VAL A 254 43.24 62.27 96.94
N LYS A 255 41.94 61.97 96.93
CA LYS A 255 40.99 62.37 95.87
C LYS A 255 40.81 63.89 95.75
N ASN A 256 41.02 64.65 96.83
CA ASN A 256 40.93 66.12 96.83
C ASN A 256 42.07 66.82 96.06
N LYS A 257 43.19 66.14 95.75
CA LYS A 257 44.31 66.72 94.99
C LYS A 257 44.15 66.63 93.47
N VAL A 258 43.29 65.73 92.96
CA VAL A 258 43.15 65.46 91.50
C VAL A 258 42.25 66.48 90.80
N LEU A 259 41.30 67.10 91.50
CA LEU A 259 40.38 68.10 90.93
C LEU A 259 41.06 69.42 90.48
N LEU A 260 42.29 69.68 90.90
CA LEU A 260 43.04 70.90 90.55
C LEU A 260 43.78 70.83 89.19
N LEU A 261 43.96 69.63 88.60
CA LEU A 261 44.75 69.45 87.37
C LEU A 261 43.93 69.44 86.06
N GLN A 262 42.60 69.26 86.14
CA GLN A 262 41.70 69.23 84.97
C GLN A 262 41.38 70.61 84.38
N ALA A 263 41.69 71.72 85.07
CA ALA A 263 41.59 73.09 84.52
C ALA A 263 42.69 73.43 83.47
N SER A 264 43.57 72.46 83.21
CA SER A 264 44.70 72.43 82.29
C SER A 264 44.51 73.05 80.91
N HIS A 265 43.97 72.27 79.96
CA HIS A 265 44.39 72.52 78.59
C HIS A 265 43.51 71.97 77.48
N GLY A 266 42.22 72.25 77.59
CA GLY A 266 41.39 72.58 76.42
C GLY A 266 41.92 73.73 75.54
N ARG A 267 43.17 74.17 75.67
CA ARG A 267 43.79 75.19 74.79
C ARG A 267 44.38 74.61 73.49
N LEU A 268 44.51 73.28 73.37
CA LEU A 268 45.06 72.64 72.16
C LEU A 268 44.03 72.38 71.04
N MET A 269 42.73 72.56 71.28
CA MET A 269 41.65 72.41 70.28
C MET A 269 41.56 73.56 69.24
N ASN A 270 42.27 74.67 69.46
CA ASN A 270 42.15 75.90 68.65
C ASN A 270 42.96 75.94 67.33
N LYS A 271 43.55 74.82 66.86
CA LYS A 271 44.44 74.84 65.68
C LYS A 271 43.83 74.31 64.37
N LEU A 272 42.61 73.76 64.36
CA LEU A 272 42.02 73.14 63.16
C LEU A 272 40.98 74.02 62.42
N GLU A 273 40.53 75.12 63.03
CA GLU A 273 39.49 76.04 62.50
C GLU A 273 39.96 76.91 61.31
N LEU A 274 41.25 76.85 60.91
CA LEU A 274 41.83 77.78 59.94
C LEU A 274 41.70 77.37 58.45
N GLN A 275 41.27 76.14 58.11
CA GLN A 275 41.17 75.72 56.69
C GLN A 275 39.76 75.78 56.09
N LYS A 276 38.80 76.39 56.79
CA LYS A 276 37.38 76.52 56.38
C LYS A 276 37.06 77.72 55.47
N LYS A 277 38.02 78.42 54.85
CA LYS A 277 37.76 79.79 54.32
C LYS A 277 38.29 80.16 52.92
N LEU A 278 38.34 79.27 51.91
CA LEU A 278 38.83 79.68 50.58
C LEU A 278 38.10 79.26 49.28
N SER A 279 36.90 78.65 49.25
CA SER A 279 36.31 78.45 47.89
C SER A 279 34.79 78.25 47.83
N GLN A 280 34.03 78.99 48.64
CA GLN A 280 32.56 79.02 48.56
C GLN A 280 32.01 80.30 47.92
N ASP A 281 32.83 81.28 47.55
CA ASP A 281 32.29 82.57 47.08
C ASP A 281 32.95 83.00 45.78
N LEU A 282 32.26 82.76 44.65
CA LEU A 282 31.71 83.82 43.79
C LEU A 282 31.42 83.35 42.35
N SER A 283 30.30 83.82 41.80
CA SER A 283 30.07 83.92 40.34
C SER A 283 29.57 82.64 39.66
N ASN A 284 28.44 82.06 40.07
CA ASN A 284 27.15 82.69 39.73
C ASN A 284 27.19 83.47 38.39
N LYS A 285 26.66 82.82 37.34
CA LYS A 285 25.37 83.23 36.74
C LYS A 285 25.39 84.35 35.68
N ILE A 286 25.95 84.15 34.47
CA ILE A 286 25.67 85.06 33.32
C ILE A 286 25.22 84.38 32.00
N ASP A 287 25.94 83.50 31.28
CA ASP A 287 25.62 83.28 29.84
C ASP A 287 24.71 82.09 29.43
N LEU A 288 23.71 81.73 30.25
CA LEU A 288 22.73 80.68 29.89
C LEU A 288 21.56 81.18 29.01
N LEU A 289 21.54 82.40 28.45
CA LEU A 289 20.30 82.93 27.85
C LEU A 289 20.37 83.70 26.51
N GLU A 290 21.49 83.78 25.77
CA GLU A 290 21.54 84.67 24.58
C GLU A 290 21.70 84.04 23.17
N LEU A 291 22.21 82.82 22.96
CA LEU A 291 22.49 82.35 21.58
C LEU A 291 21.46 81.39 20.97
N HIS A 292 20.49 80.91 21.74
CA HIS A 292 19.55 79.86 21.28
C HIS A 292 18.33 80.39 20.46
N MET A 293 18.26 81.70 20.15
CA MET A 293 17.18 82.29 19.32
C MET A 293 17.59 82.73 17.91
N VAL A 294 18.88 82.86 17.58
CA VAL A 294 19.33 83.33 16.25
C VAL A 294 19.43 82.19 15.21
N ASN A 295 19.37 80.95 15.68
CA ASN A 295 19.55 79.70 14.91
C ASN A 295 18.41 79.31 13.93
N GLN A 296 17.53 80.21 13.47
CA GLN A 296 16.45 79.82 12.52
C GLN A 296 16.17 80.80 11.37
N LYS A 297 16.89 81.92 11.21
CA LYS A 297 16.60 82.92 10.15
C LYS A 297 17.66 83.05 9.03
N GLU A 298 18.87 82.50 9.19
CA GLU A 298 19.98 82.67 8.22
C GLU A 298 20.12 81.55 7.17
N ASP A 299 19.48 80.39 7.35
CA ASP A 299 19.60 79.25 6.42
C ASP A 299 18.82 79.40 5.09
N PHE A 300 17.96 80.41 4.93
CA PHE A 300 17.19 80.62 3.69
C PHE A 300 17.96 81.40 2.60
N ASN A 301 18.92 82.25 2.96
CA ASN A 301 19.59 83.15 2.00
C ASN A 301 20.82 82.53 1.28
N ARG A 302 21.36 81.40 1.74
CA ARG A 302 22.56 80.77 1.12
C ARG A 302 22.28 80.00 -0.18
N LYS A 303 21.03 79.66 -0.51
CA LYS A 303 20.68 78.89 -1.73
C LYS A 303 20.53 79.72 -3.02
N SER A 304 20.56 81.06 -2.97
CA SER A 304 20.29 81.91 -4.14
C SER A 304 21.53 82.32 -4.97
N ASN A 305 22.76 82.18 -4.46
CA ASN A 305 23.96 82.76 -5.09
C ASN A 305 24.80 81.79 -5.93
N THR A 306 24.54 80.47 -5.91
CA THR A 306 25.34 79.47 -6.64
C THR A 306 24.97 79.29 -8.13
N LEU A 307 23.85 79.83 -8.61
CA LEU A 307 23.41 79.70 -10.01
C LEU A 307 24.00 80.76 -10.99
N LYS A 308 24.84 81.69 -10.52
CA LYS A 308 25.33 82.83 -11.33
C LYS A 308 26.69 82.63 -12.02
N ASP A 309 27.50 81.65 -11.62
CA ASP A 309 28.89 81.48 -12.12
C ASP A 309 29.05 80.63 -13.41
N GLN A 310 27.99 80.01 -13.95
CA GLN A 310 28.11 79.08 -15.10
C GLN A 310 28.10 79.74 -16.50
N ILE A 311 27.85 81.04 -16.63
CA ILE A 311 27.61 81.70 -17.95
C ILE A 311 28.90 82.21 -18.65
N SER A 312 30.02 82.47 -17.95
CA SER A 312 31.21 83.12 -18.55
C SER A 312 32.17 82.23 -19.38
N LYS A 313 31.94 80.92 -19.56
CA LYS A 313 32.91 80.00 -20.20
C LYS A 313 32.74 79.75 -21.72
N LEU A 314 31.70 80.27 -22.38
CA LEU A 314 31.34 79.88 -23.77
C LEU A 314 31.84 80.81 -24.90
N ASP A 315 32.49 81.94 -24.60
CA ASP A 315 32.78 82.99 -25.62
C ASP A 315 34.13 82.85 -26.38
N GLU A 316 35.04 81.93 -26.01
CA GLU A 316 36.42 81.89 -26.56
C GLU A 316 36.64 81.00 -27.81
N GLU A 317 35.71 80.11 -28.20
CA GLU A 317 35.95 79.07 -29.23
C GLU A 317 35.77 79.51 -30.71
N MET A 318 35.25 80.71 -31.00
CA MET A 318 34.75 81.05 -32.36
C MET A 318 35.80 81.52 -33.39
N ASN A 319 37.05 81.85 -33.02
CA ASN A 319 37.97 82.62 -33.88
C ASN A 319 38.94 81.85 -34.82
N THR A 320 38.94 80.52 -34.91
CA THR A 320 40.04 79.74 -35.58
C THR A 320 39.77 79.24 -37.02
N ALA A 321 38.56 79.35 -37.58
CA ALA A 321 38.17 78.61 -38.79
C ALA A 321 38.52 79.25 -40.16
N GLU A 322 38.88 80.53 -40.23
CA GLU A 322 38.81 81.31 -41.49
C GLU A 322 40.01 81.15 -42.47
N ILE A 323 41.14 80.57 -42.05
CA ILE A 323 42.41 80.64 -42.81
C ILE A 323 42.60 79.54 -43.89
N LEU A 324 41.84 78.43 -43.88
CA LEU A 324 42.12 77.22 -44.68
C LEU A 324 41.71 77.26 -46.18
N GLN A 325 40.90 78.22 -46.63
CA GLN A 325 40.16 78.07 -47.89
C GLN A 325 40.93 78.41 -49.20
N GLN A 326 42.03 79.17 -49.15
CA GLN A 326 42.65 79.75 -50.37
C GLN A 326 43.59 78.82 -51.19
N SER A 327 44.08 77.71 -50.63
CA SER A 327 45.11 76.84 -51.27
C SER A 327 44.59 75.94 -52.41
N LEU A 328 43.29 75.68 -52.50
CA LEU A 328 42.75 74.62 -53.35
C LEU A 328 42.69 74.89 -54.87
N ALA A 329 42.66 76.14 -55.33
CA ALA A 329 42.23 76.45 -56.71
C ALA A 329 43.23 76.04 -57.83
N GLY A 330 44.54 76.08 -57.59
CA GLY A 330 45.56 75.86 -58.63
C GLY A 330 45.66 74.42 -59.15
N ARG A 331 45.23 73.43 -58.36
CA ARG A 331 45.36 72.00 -58.67
C ARG A 331 44.41 71.51 -59.78
N HIS A 332 43.43 72.33 -60.17
CA HIS A 332 42.33 71.90 -61.02
C HIS A 332 42.67 71.76 -62.51
N ASN A 333 43.60 72.57 -63.05
CA ASN A 333 43.79 72.66 -64.50
C ASN A 333 44.61 71.53 -65.16
N MET A 334 45.65 70.99 -64.52
CA MET A 334 46.43 69.86 -65.08
C MET A 334 45.59 68.60 -65.27
N LEU A 335 44.59 68.43 -64.41
CA LEU A 335 43.69 67.29 -64.41
C LEU A 335 42.90 67.15 -65.73
N LYS A 336 42.72 68.24 -66.48
CA LYS A 336 41.88 68.25 -67.68
C LYS A 336 42.50 67.55 -68.90
N GLN A 337 43.82 67.54 -69.05
CA GLN A 337 44.48 66.92 -70.21
C GLN A 337 44.63 65.41 -70.06
N GLU A 338 44.93 64.93 -68.85
CA GLU A 338 44.95 63.48 -68.55
C GLU A 338 43.58 62.83 -68.79
N TYR A 339 42.50 63.59 -68.61
CA TYR A 339 41.13 63.11 -68.83
C TYR A 339 40.87 62.67 -70.28
N GLN A 340 41.48 63.33 -71.27
CA GLN A 340 41.11 63.10 -72.67
C GLN A 340 41.73 61.81 -73.24
N ALA A 341 42.98 61.50 -72.90
CA ALA A 341 43.61 60.24 -73.25
C ALA A 341 43.01 59.04 -72.50
N ALA A 342 42.54 59.27 -71.26
CA ALA A 342 41.80 58.27 -70.51
C ALA A 342 40.49 57.88 -71.22
N SER A 343 39.81 58.82 -71.88
CA SER A 343 38.53 58.57 -72.56
C SER A 343 38.63 57.58 -73.74
N GLU A 344 39.69 57.64 -74.55
CA GLU A 344 39.83 56.73 -75.71
C GLU A 344 40.22 55.30 -75.29
N GLU A 345 41.01 55.17 -74.22
CA GLU A 345 41.26 53.86 -73.60
C GLU A 345 39.99 53.32 -72.96
N GLU A 346 39.19 54.19 -72.32
CA GLU A 346 37.90 53.82 -71.76
C GLU A 346 36.96 53.22 -72.81
N ASP A 347 36.88 53.78 -74.01
CA ASP A 347 36.06 53.26 -75.11
C ASP A 347 36.50 51.86 -75.58
N ARG A 348 37.82 51.61 -75.70
CA ARG A 348 38.34 50.29 -76.09
C ARG A 348 38.09 49.26 -75.00
N GLN A 349 38.33 49.64 -73.74
CA GLN A 349 38.00 48.81 -72.58
C GLN A 349 36.50 48.55 -72.49
N HIS A 350 35.65 49.52 -72.86
CA HIS A 350 34.20 49.36 -72.88
C HIS A 350 33.74 48.33 -73.92
N ALA A 351 34.36 48.30 -75.11
CA ALA A 351 34.06 47.28 -76.12
C ALA A 351 34.46 45.86 -75.67
N MET A 352 35.65 45.70 -75.08
CA MET A 352 36.07 44.41 -74.50
C MET A 352 35.16 44.00 -73.33
N LYS A 353 34.83 44.94 -72.44
CA LYS A 353 33.87 44.73 -71.35
C LYS A 353 32.54 44.23 -71.87
N LYS A 354 32.03 44.79 -72.98
CA LYS A 354 30.76 44.39 -73.58
C LYS A 354 30.80 42.96 -74.12
N ASP A 355 31.89 42.53 -74.78
CA ASP A 355 32.03 41.15 -75.25
C ASP A 355 32.17 40.16 -74.08
N THR A 356 32.98 40.50 -73.07
CA THR A 356 33.08 39.70 -71.85
C THR A 356 31.76 39.65 -71.09
N ALA A 357 30.96 40.73 -71.09
CA ALA A 357 29.64 40.76 -70.48
C ALA A 357 28.67 39.83 -71.20
N LEU A 358 28.70 39.77 -72.53
CA LEU A 358 27.87 38.82 -73.28
C LEU A 358 28.26 37.35 -73.02
N GLN A 359 29.55 37.06 -72.90
CA GLN A 359 30.01 35.72 -72.53
C GLN A 359 29.61 35.37 -71.09
N LEU A 360 29.75 36.33 -70.17
CA LEU A 360 29.31 36.21 -68.78
C LEU A 360 27.80 35.97 -68.72
N ASP A 361 27.00 36.69 -69.50
CA ASP A 361 25.55 36.54 -69.55
C ASP A 361 25.15 35.14 -70.05
N ARG A 362 25.82 34.60 -71.09
CA ARG A 362 25.58 33.22 -71.54
C ARG A 362 25.97 32.18 -70.49
N SER A 363 27.11 32.36 -69.82
CA SER A 363 27.50 31.48 -68.71
C SER A 363 26.54 31.61 -67.53
N ARG A 364 26.01 32.80 -67.27
CA ARG A 364 25.00 33.08 -66.24
C ARG A 364 23.66 32.44 -66.57
N GLU A 365 23.21 32.50 -67.82
CA GLU A 365 22.01 31.80 -68.29
C GLU A 365 22.16 30.29 -68.12
N PHE A 366 23.28 29.71 -68.54
CA PHE A 366 23.56 28.28 -68.34
C PHE A 366 23.62 27.90 -66.84
N LEU A 367 24.25 28.72 -66.00
CA LEU A 367 24.28 28.52 -64.55
C LEU A 367 22.87 28.63 -63.94
N ASN A 368 22.05 29.57 -64.40
CA ASN A 368 20.66 29.70 -63.96
C ASN A 368 19.85 28.46 -64.35
N GLU A 369 19.98 27.95 -65.57
CA GLU A 369 19.34 26.69 -65.99
C GLU A 369 19.77 25.51 -65.11
N LYS A 370 21.07 25.39 -64.80
CA LYS A 370 21.57 24.36 -63.87
C LYS A 370 21.06 24.57 -62.45
N GLN A 371 20.95 25.81 -62.00
CA GLN A 371 20.40 26.16 -60.69
C GLN A 371 18.90 25.83 -60.59
N GLU A 372 18.13 26.06 -61.65
CA GLU A 372 16.72 25.67 -61.74
C GLU A 372 16.55 24.15 -61.73
N LEU A 373 17.37 23.41 -62.49
CA LEU A 373 17.38 21.95 -62.46
C LEU A 373 17.78 21.41 -61.09
N LEU A 374 18.82 21.95 -60.46
CA LEU A 374 19.19 21.61 -59.09
C LEU A 374 18.07 21.95 -58.10
N GLY A 375 17.38 23.08 -58.29
CA GLY A 375 16.23 23.47 -57.49
C GLY A 375 15.05 22.51 -57.66
N LYS A 376 14.84 21.97 -58.86
CA LYS A 376 13.85 20.93 -59.13
C LYS A 376 14.23 19.61 -58.45
N ILE A 377 15.46 19.13 -58.64
CA ILE A 377 15.95 17.90 -58.01
C ILE A 377 15.92 18.01 -56.47
N LYS A 378 16.29 19.16 -55.90
CA LYS A 378 16.21 19.39 -54.45
C LYS A 378 14.77 19.35 -53.92
N ARG A 379 13.81 19.89 -54.69
CA ARG A 379 12.39 19.80 -54.32
C ARG A 379 11.90 18.36 -54.38
N GLU A 380 12.20 17.65 -55.46
CA GLU A 380 11.84 16.23 -55.62
C GLU A 380 12.47 15.37 -54.52
N LEU A 381 13.74 15.61 -54.16
CA LEU A 381 14.42 14.91 -53.09
C LEU A 381 13.75 15.19 -51.73
N LYS A 382 13.41 16.45 -51.44
CA LYS A 382 12.68 16.81 -50.22
C LYS A 382 11.27 16.20 -50.19
N GLU A 383 10.57 16.16 -51.31
CA GLU A 383 9.25 15.51 -51.41
C GLU A 383 9.36 14.00 -51.19
N MET A 384 10.38 13.35 -51.76
CA MET A 384 10.65 11.93 -51.50
C MET A 384 11.03 11.66 -50.05
N ASP A 385 11.84 12.51 -49.41
CA ASP A 385 12.20 12.39 -48.00
C ASP A 385 10.95 12.50 -47.11
N VAL A 386 10.08 13.48 -47.36
CA VAL A 386 8.81 13.63 -46.63
C VAL A 386 7.89 12.43 -46.83
N GLU A 387 7.80 11.89 -48.05
CA GLU A 387 7.00 10.69 -48.30
C GLU A 387 7.61 9.45 -47.64
N SER A 388 8.94 9.34 -47.62
CA SER A 388 9.66 8.28 -46.90
C SER A 388 9.40 8.37 -45.39
N GLU A 389 9.49 9.57 -44.80
CA GLU A 389 9.15 9.80 -43.39
C GLU A 389 7.69 9.43 -43.10
N ARG A 390 6.75 9.84 -43.97
CA ARG A 390 5.33 9.50 -43.85
C ARG A 390 5.09 7.99 -43.91
N LEU A 391 5.79 7.29 -44.80
CA LEU A 391 5.72 5.83 -44.91
C LEU A 391 6.31 5.14 -43.68
N VAL A 392 7.47 5.58 -43.19
CA VAL A 392 8.08 5.05 -41.96
C VAL A 392 7.16 5.25 -40.77
N GLU A 393 6.55 6.44 -40.65
CA GLU A 393 5.61 6.74 -39.57
C GLU A 393 4.33 5.91 -39.68
N SER A 394 3.78 5.74 -40.89
CA SER A 394 2.65 4.85 -41.12
C SER A 394 2.99 3.40 -40.74
N MET A 395 4.18 2.93 -41.11
CA MET A 395 4.65 1.59 -40.74
C MET A 395 4.84 1.47 -39.22
N ARG A 396 5.39 2.48 -38.55
CA ARG A 396 5.53 2.53 -37.10
C ARG A 396 4.17 2.43 -36.41
N VAL A 397 3.20 3.25 -36.82
CA VAL A 397 1.83 3.22 -36.28
C VAL A 397 1.17 1.86 -36.49
N THR A 398 1.26 1.27 -37.69
CA THR A 398 0.71 -0.08 -37.93
C THR A 398 1.40 -1.15 -37.09
N THR A 399 2.72 -1.03 -36.89
CA THR A 399 3.50 -1.95 -36.05
C THR A 399 3.07 -1.84 -34.59
N GLU A 400 2.90 -0.61 -34.08
CA GLU A 400 2.41 -0.36 -32.71
C GLU A 400 0.99 -0.88 -32.50
N GLN A 401 0.11 -0.71 -33.48
CA GLN A 401 -1.24 -1.30 -33.43
C GLN A 401 -1.20 -2.83 -33.41
N LEU A 402 -0.31 -3.45 -34.19
CA LEU A 402 -0.13 -4.91 -34.18
C LEU A 402 0.45 -5.40 -32.85
N VAL A 403 1.44 -4.70 -32.30
CA VAL A 403 2.01 -5.00 -30.98
C VAL A 403 0.94 -4.88 -29.89
N ALA A 404 0.14 -3.81 -29.90
CA ALA A 404 -0.96 -3.63 -28.96
C ALA A 404 -1.98 -4.77 -29.04
N LYS A 405 -2.38 -5.20 -30.26
CA LYS A 405 -3.26 -6.36 -30.45
C LYS A 405 -2.64 -7.67 -29.96
N VAL A 406 -1.34 -7.85 -30.15
CA VAL A 406 -0.61 -9.02 -29.64
C VAL A 406 -0.59 -9.02 -28.11
N ASP A 407 -0.39 -7.86 -27.48
CA ASP A 407 -0.37 -7.75 -26.02
C ASP A 407 -1.76 -7.92 -25.42
N GLU A 408 -2.81 -7.38 -26.05
CA GLU A 408 -4.21 -7.66 -25.69
C GLU A 408 -4.50 -9.17 -25.78
N SER A 409 -4.07 -9.83 -26.86
CA SER A 409 -4.24 -11.28 -27.02
C SER A 409 -3.46 -12.09 -25.97
N LYS A 410 -2.27 -11.63 -25.55
CA LYS A 410 -1.51 -12.25 -24.45
C LYS A 410 -2.24 -12.09 -23.12
N GLU A 411 -2.82 -10.93 -22.86
CA GLU A 411 -3.60 -10.66 -21.65
C GLU A 411 -4.85 -11.55 -21.61
N ASP A 412 -5.57 -11.67 -22.72
CA ASP A 412 -6.72 -12.56 -22.86
C ASP A 412 -6.32 -14.02 -22.65
N LEU A 413 -5.20 -14.46 -23.22
CA LEU A 413 -4.66 -15.79 -22.99
C LEU A 413 -4.31 -16.02 -21.50
N ALA A 414 -3.76 -15.01 -20.82
CA ALA A 414 -3.46 -15.09 -19.39
C ALA A 414 -4.75 -15.20 -18.55
N LYS A 415 -5.77 -14.37 -18.84
CA LYS A 415 -7.09 -14.45 -18.22
C LYS A 415 -7.73 -15.82 -18.44
N GLU A 416 -7.64 -16.35 -19.65
CA GLU A 416 -8.21 -17.67 -19.98
C GLU A 416 -7.46 -18.81 -19.29
N ARG A 417 -6.12 -18.72 -19.19
CA ARG A 417 -5.32 -19.66 -18.38
C ARG A 417 -5.71 -19.62 -16.91
N GLN A 418 -5.94 -18.43 -16.36
CA GLN A 418 -6.39 -18.28 -14.97
C GLN A 418 -7.80 -18.85 -14.77
N LYS A 419 -8.74 -18.58 -15.68
CA LYS A 419 -10.08 -19.19 -15.66
C LYS A 419 -10.00 -20.72 -15.76
N ARG A 420 -9.16 -21.26 -16.63
CA ARG A 420 -8.95 -22.71 -16.73
C ARG A 420 -8.42 -23.28 -15.42
N MET A 421 -7.47 -22.60 -14.77
CA MET A 421 -6.95 -23.03 -13.47
C MET A 421 -8.04 -23.03 -12.39
N THR A 422 -8.85 -21.98 -12.31
CA THR A 422 -9.94 -21.92 -11.32
C THR A 422 -11.02 -22.97 -11.58
N ILE A 423 -11.37 -23.22 -12.84
CA ILE A 423 -12.29 -24.30 -13.22
C ILE A 423 -11.70 -25.66 -12.86
N GLN A 424 -10.40 -25.87 -13.08
CA GLN A 424 -9.72 -27.11 -12.71
C GLN A 424 -9.74 -27.34 -11.20
N VAL A 425 -9.46 -26.31 -10.40
CA VAL A 425 -9.57 -26.39 -8.92
C VAL A 425 -10.99 -26.72 -8.49
N LYS A 426 -12.01 -26.04 -9.02
CA LYS A 426 -13.42 -26.33 -8.72
C LYS A 426 -13.80 -27.76 -9.10
N LYS A 427 -13.31 -28.25 -10.24
CA LYS A 427 -13.52 -29.64 -10.66
C LYS A 427 -12.90 -30.62 -9.65
N ASP A 428 -11.68 -30.36 -9.20
CA ASP A 428 -10.98 -31.21 -8.24
C ASP A 428 -11.66 -31.18 -6.86
N GLU A 429 -12.18 -30.03 -6.42
CA GLU A 429 -12.99 -29.88 -5.21
C GLU A 429 -14.29 -30.70 -5.29
N VAL A 430 -15.07 -30.53 -6.36
CA VAL A 430 -16.31 -31.31 -6.58
C VAL A 430 -16.02 -32.80 -6.64
N THR A 431 -14.91 -33.20 -7.24
CA THR A 431 -14.50 -34.61 -7.30
C THR A 431 -14.20 -35.16 -5.91
N LYS A 432 -13.48 -34.41 -5.06
CA LYS A 432 -13.24 -34.78 -3.66
C LYS A 432 -14.52 -34.84 -2.84
N GLU A 433 -15.43 -33.88 -3.01
CA GLU A 433 -16.74 -33.92 -2.34
C GLU A 433 -17.51 -35.18 -2.74
N MET A 434 -17.56 -35.50 -4.04
CA MET A 434 -18.21 -36.72 -4.53
C MET A 434 -17.60 -37.99 -3.90
N GLU A 435 -16.27 -38.05 -3.77
CA GLU A 435 -15.60 -39.17 -3.10
C GLU A 435 -15.95 -39.26 -1.62
N LEU A 436 -15.99 -38.14 -0.90
CA LEU A 436 -16.42 -38.09 0.50
C LEU A 436 -17.87 -38.52 0.68
N TRP A 437 -18.77 -38.08 -0.20
CA TRP A 437 -20.17 -38.49 -0.20
C TRP A 437 -20.33 -39.99 -0.42
N LYS A 438 -19.59 -40.57 -1.36
CA LYS A 438 -19.56 -42.03 -1.56
C LYS A 438 -19.09 -42.76 -0.32
N LEU A 439 -18.04 -42.27 0.34
CA LEU A 439 -17.48 -42.88 1.55
C LEU A 439 -18.45 -42.79 2.75
N SER A 440 -19.17 -41.67 2.85
CA SER A 440 -20.25 -41.47 3.81
C SER A 440 -21.41 -42.43 3.55
N GLU A 441 -21.87 -42.52 2.30
CA GLU A 441 -22.93 -43.44 1.89
C GLU A 441 -22.56 -44.90 2.21
N GLU A 442 -21.35 -45.33 1.86
CA GLU A 442 -20.84 -46.66 2.20
C GLU A 442 -20.82 -46.91 3.71
N THR A 443 -20.48 -45.89 4.50
CA THR A 443 -20.46 -45.99 5.97
C THR A 443 -21.87 -46.07 6.54
N ILE A 444 -22.80 -45.24 6.09
CA ILE A 444 -24.22 -45.31 6.48
C ILE A 444 -24.79 -46.68 6.12
N ILE A 445 -24.53 -47.19 4.92
CA ILE A 445 -24.97 -48.53 4.51
C ILE A 445 -24.39 -49.60 5.43
N ARG A 446 -23.11 -49.48 5.81
CA ARG A 446 -22.46 -50.42 6.74
C ARG A 446 -23.10 -50.38 8.13
N GLU A 447 -23.36 -49.20 8.66
CA GLU A 447 -24.03 -49.01 9.95
C GLU A 447 -25.47 -49.52 9.93
N LEU A 448 -26.23 -49.25 8.87
CA LEU A 448 -27.58 -49.76 8.70
C LEU A 448 -27.58 -51.29 8.65
N LYS A 449 -26.66 -51.90 7.88
CA LYS A 449 -26.49 -53.37 7.86
C LYS A 449 -26.19 -53.91 9.26
N GLN A 450 -25.29 -53.27 10.01
CA GLN A 450 -24.98 -53.68 11.37
C GLN A 450 -26.18 -53.52 12.32
N ARG A 451 -26.92 -52.40 12.24
CA ARG A 451 -28.15 -52.16 13.01
C ARG A 451 -29.21 -53.21 12.72
N ILE A 452 -29.43 -53.56 11.45
CA ILE A 452 -30.35 -54.62 11.06
C ILE A 452 -29.94 -55.95 11.72
N VAL A 453 -28.68 -56.36 11.59
CA VAL A 453 -28.17 -57.61 12.20
C VAL A 453 -28.31 -57.61 13.73
N THR A 454 -27.93 -56.51 14.40
CA THR A 454 -28.07 -56.38 15.85
C THR A 454 -29.54 -56.40 16.29
N GLY A 455 -30.42 -55.74 15.54
CA GLY A 455 -31.87 -55.73 15.77
C GLY A 455 -32.49 -57.12 15.60
N GLU A 456 -32.11 -57.86 14.57
CA GLU A 456 -32.53 -59.25 14.38
C GLU A 456 -32.07 -60.16 15.51
N ASN A 457 -30.81 -60.03 15.94
CA ASN A 457 -30.27 -60.79 17.07
C ASN A 457 -30.97 -60.43 18.38
N LYS A 458 -31.23 -59.14 18.63
CA LYS A 458 -31.96 -58.70 19.83
C LYS A 458 -33.41 -59.18 19.81
N LYS A 459 -34.09 -59.15 18.66
CA LYS A 459 -35.44 -59.70 18.49
C LYS A 459 -35.45 -61.20 18.82
N LYS A 460 -34.49 -61.97 18.31
CA LYS A 460 -34.33 -63.40 18.65
C LYS A 460 -34.13 -63.60 20.16
N PHE A 461 -33.21 -62.86 20.77
CA PHE A 461 -32.95 -62.92 22.21
C PHE A 461 -34.17 -62.56 23.07
N LEU A 462 -34.85 -61.45 22.76
CA LEU A 462 -36.05 -61.03 23.50
C LEU A 462 -37.19 -62.02 23.34
N SER A 463 -37.32 -62.64 22.16
CA SER A 463 -38.29 -63.72 21.96
C SER A 463 -37.98 -64.93 22.84
N THR A 464 -36.72 -65.36 22.91
CA THR A 464 -36.32 -66.48 23.79
C THR A 464 -36.47 -66.14 25.27
N GLU A 465 -36.12 -64.93 25.66
CA GLU A 465 -36.22 -64.46 27.04
C GLU A 465 -37.68 -64.25 27.48
N GLY A 466 -38.53 -63.74 26.58
CA GLY A 466 -39.97 -63.64 26.82
C GLY A 466 -40.61 -65.00 27.06
N ILE A 467 -40.23 -66.02 26.27
CA ILE A 467 -40.66 -67.41 26.50
C ILE A 467 -40.19 -67.92 27.87
N ARG A 468 -38.95 -67.62 28.26
CA ARG A 468 -38.38 -68.02 29.57
C ARG A 468 -39.14 -67.37 30.74
N LEU A 469 -39.32 -66.06 30.70
CA LEU A 469 -40.00 -65.27 31.75
C LEU A 469 -41.46 -65.66 31.89
N GLN A 470 -42.16 -65.89 30.78
CA GLN A 470 -43.54 -66.40 30.80
C GLN A 470 -43.61 -67.72 31.59
N GLY A 471 -42.66 -68.63 31.38
CA GLY A 471 -42.56 -69.88 32.14
C GLY A 471 -42.22 -69.69 33.62
N GLU A 472 -41.54 -68.60 34.01
CA GLU A 472 -41.28 -68.27 35.41
C GLU A 472 -42.51 -67.67 36.10
N ILE A 473 -43.21 -66.75 35.44
CA ILE A 473 -44.47 -66.17 35.95
C ILE A 473 -45.48 -67.28 36.25
N GLU A 474 -45.64 -68.24 35.33
CA GLU A 474 -46.52 -69.40 35.54
C GLU A 474 -46.13 -70.27 36.75
N LYS A 475 -44.84 -70.29 37.13
CA LYS A 475 -44.40 -70.97 38.36
C LYS A 475 -44.73 -70.14 39.60
N TRP A 476 -44.48 -68.84 39.55
CA TRP A 476 -44.72 -67.92 40.66
C TRP A 476 -46.20 -67.82 40.99
N ASP A 477 -47.07 -67.78 39.98
CA ASP A 477 -48.53 -67.78 40.18
C ASP A 477 -49.00 -69.05 40.91
N LYS A 478 -48.40 -70.21 40.59
CA LYS A 478 -48.68 -71.48 41.29
C LYS A 478 -48.22 -71.41 42.75
N GLU A 479 -47.07 -70.81 43.03
CA GLU A 479 -46.53 -70.64 44.39
C GLU A 479 -47.35 -69.63 45.21
N ILE A 480 -47.71 -68.47 44.66
CA ILE A 480 -48.56 -67.47 45.31
C ILE A 480 -49.92 -68.07 45.68
N CYS A 481 -50.54 -68.84 44.77
CA CYS A 481 -51.78 -69.54 45.07
C CYS A 481 -51.63 -70.55 46.23
N SER A 482 -50.48 -71.24 46.33
CA SER A 482 -50.17 -72.13 47.46
C SER A 482 -50.04 -71.36 48.78
N VAL A 483 -49.23 -70.30 48.80
CA VAL A 483 -48.94 -69.53 50.01
C VAL A 483 -50.18 -68.78 50.50
N SER A 484 -50.97 -68.23 49.60
CA SER A 484 -52.24 -67.56 49.96
C SER A 484 -53.20 -68.50 50.67
N LYS A 485 -53.30 -69.76 50.22
CA LYS A 485 -54.08 -70.81 50.91
C LYS A 485 -53.52 -71.18 52.28
N GLN A 486 -52.20 -71.09 52.49
CA GLN A 486 -51.58 -71.34 53.79
C GLN A 486 -51.81 -70.17 54.76
N LEU A 487 -51.69 -68.94 54.29
CA LEU A 487 -51.90 -67.73 55.09
C LEU A 487 -53.35 -67.63 55.59
N GLU A 488 -54.33 -67.95 54.75
CA GLU A 488 -55.75 -67.95 55.14
C GLU A 488 -56.03 -68.99 56.25
N LYS A 489 -55.36 -70.14 56.22
CA LYS A 489 -55.45 -71.16 57.28
C LYS A 489 -54.78 -70.71 58.58
N ALA A 490 -53.64 -70.01 58.50
CA ALA A 490 -52.94 -69.50 59.69
C ALA A 490 -53.70 -68.35 60.36
N SER A 491 -54.26 -67.42 59.57
CA SER A 491 -55.07 -66.31 60.08
C SER A 491 -56.31 -66.79 60.86
N LYS A 492 -57.00 -67.83 60.36
CA LYS A 492 -58.13 -68.44 61.08
C LYS A 492 -57.72 -69.10 62.41
N LYS A 493 -56.49 -69.62 62.52
CA LYS A 493 -55.98 -70.20 63.78
C LYS A 493 -55.66 -69.13 64.82
N PHE A 494 -54.99 -68.05 64.41
CA PHE A 494 -54.64 -66.97 65.33
C PHE A 494 -55.87 -66.25 65.90
N LEU A 495 -56.93 -66.07 65.11
CA LEU A 495 -58.17 -65.46 65.60
C LEU A 495 -58.83 -66.29 66.73
N ILE A 496 -58.71 -67.61 66.67
CA ILE A 496 -59.24 -68.52 67.70
C ILE A 496 -58.37 -68.48 68.97
N GLU A 497 -57.04 -68.43 68.83
CA GLU A 497 -56.12 -68.31 69.97
C GLU A 497 -56.25 -66.97 70.69
N GLU A 498 -56.45 -65.87 69.96
CA GLU A 498 -56.63 -64.53 70.51
C GLU A 498 -57.93 -64.41 71.33
N GLN A 499 -59.03 -65.01 70.85
CA GLN A 499 -60.29 -65.08 71.62
C GLN A 499 -60.13 -65.91 72.92
N ASN A 500 -59.36 -67.00 72.87
CA ASN A 500 -59.16 -67.88 74.02
C ASN A 500 -58.27 -67.26 75.11
N LEU A 501 -57.28 -66.44 74.72
CA LEU A 501 -56.42 -65.71 75.66
C LEU A 501 -57.16 -64.55 76.34
N MET A 502 -58.08 -63.89 75.63
CA MET A 502 -58.90 -62.80 76.19
C MET A 502 -59.86 -63.31 77.28
N GLU A 503 -60.42 -64.51 77.12
CA GLU A 503 -61.27 -65.18 78.13
C GLU A 503 -60.47 -65.58 79.39
N GLN A 504 -59.22 -66.03 79.22
CA GLN A 504 -58.34 -66.41 80.34
C GLN A 504 -57.89 -65.22 81.19
N ILE A 505 -57.66 -64.04 80.57
CA ILE A 505 -57.31 -62.81 81.28
C ILE A 505 -58.46 -62.36 82.18
N LYS A 506 -59.71 -62.45 81.70
CA LYS A 506 -60.91 -62.07 82.46
C LYS A 506 -61.13 -62.93 83.71
N ILE A 507 -60.81 -64.23 83.63
CA ILE A 507 -60.90 -65.18 84.77
C ILE A 507 -59.78 -64.92 85.81
N LEU A 508 -58.61 -64.44 85.38
CA LEU A 508 -57.50 -64.13 86.28
C LEU A 508 -57.71 -62.81 87.04
N GLU A 509 -58.38 -61.84 86.43
CA GLU A 509 -58.76 -60.56 87.08
C GLU A 509 -59.79 -60.77 88.21
N GLU A 510 -60.79 -61.64 88.03
CA GLU A 510 -61.75 -62.00 89.10
C GLU A 510 -61.10 -62.79 90.26
N LYS A 511 -60.07 -63.60 89.99
CA LYS A 511 -59.30 -64.32 91.02
C LYS A 511 -58.41 -63.41 91.88
N ILE A 512 -57.93 -62.30 91.33
CA ILE A 512 -57.17 -61.28 92.06
C ILE A 512 -58.09 -60.54 93.04
N GLN A 513 -59.33 -60.25 92.66
CA GLN A 513 -60.30 -59.55 93.52
C GLN A 513 -60.73 -60.38 94.76
N VAL A 514 -60.84 -61.71 94.63
CA VAL A 514 -61.13 -62.62 95.76
C VAL A 514 -59.89 -62.85 96.65
N SER A 515 -58.67 -62.82 96.08
CA SER A 515 -57.42 -62.90 96.86
C SER A 515 -57.18 -61.68 97.75
N THR A 516 -57.78 -60.53 97.42
CA THR A 516 -57.60 -59.27 98.15
C THR A 516 -58.47 -59.19 99.41
N GLN A 517 -59.57 -59.95 99.49
CA GLN A 517 -60.52 -59.91 100.62
C GLN A 517 -60.29 -60.99 101.70
N ASN A 518 -59.48 -62.03 101.44
CA ASN A 518 -59.13 -63.05 102.44
C ASN A 518 -57.72 -62.87 103.06
N LEU A 519 -56.95 -61.86 102.60
CA LEU A 519 -55.66 -61.46 103.16
C LEU A 519 -55.80 -60.69 104.49
N GLU A 520 -57.01 -60.22 104.83
CA GLU A 520 -57.37 -59.53 106.08
C GLU A 520 -57.65 -60.45 107.29
N ILE A 521 -57.81 -61.77 107.11
CA ILE A 521 -58.34 -62.63 108.19
C ILE A 521 -57.28 -63.44 108.97
N GLU A 522 -56.18 -63.93 108.38
CA GLU A 522 -55.23 -64.75 109.17
C GLU A 522 -53.77 -64.58 108.72
N GLN A 523 -53.39 -63.30 108.51
CA GLN A 523 -52.04 -62.81 108.85
C GLN A 523 -51.73 -62.93 110.37
N GLU A 524 -52.68 -63.41 111.20
CA GLU A 524 -52.51 -63.67 112.64
C GLU A 524 -51.83 -65.02 112.99
N LYS A 525 -51.68 -65.99 112.07
CA LYS A 525 -51.25 -67.35 112.48
C LYS A 525 -49.95 -67.93 111.98
N LEU A 526 -49.25 -67.31 111.04
CA LEU A 526 -47.91 -67.80 110.71
C LEU A 526 -47.09 -66.64 110.14
N ALA A 527 -46.14 -66.06 110.88
CA ALA A 527 -45.21 -66.82 111.68
C ALA A 527 -44.78 -66.04 112.92
N LYS A 528 -45.59 -66.17 113.99
CA LYS A 528 -45.03 -66.32 115.33
C LYS A 528 -44.22 -67.60 115.37
N ASN A 529 -42.93 -67.41 115.21
CA ASN A 529 -41.88 -68.20 115.82
C ASN A 529 -40.80 -68.84 114.92
N ILE A 530 -40.35 -68.10 113.90
CA ILE A 530 -38.92 -68.01 113.51
C ILE A 530 -38.45 -66.51 113.54
N PRO A 531 -38.87 -65.71 114.55
CA PRO A 531 -38.89 -64.27 114.56
C PRO A 531 -37.82 -63.79 115.54
N ILE A 532 -36.56 -64.00 115.16
CA ILE A 532 -35.39 -63.45 115.86
C ILE A 532 -34.37 -63.07 114.78
N LEU A 533 -34.86 -62.46 113.70
CA LEU A 533 -34.07 -61.97 112.57
C LEU A 533 -34.86 -61.01 111.66
N ASN A 534 -36.08 -60.65 112.06
CA ASN A 534 -36.41 -59.27 112.44
C ASN A 534 -36.32 -59.17 113.98
N GLU A 535 -35.85 -58.04 114.53
CA GLU A 535 -35.74 -57.66 115.96
C GLU A 535 -34.42 -57.98 116.72
N ALA A 536 -33.28 -57.84 116.03
CA ALA A 536 -32.02 -57.28 116.54
C ALA A 536 -31.00 -57.24 115.38
N GLU A 537 -30.94 -56.11 114.68
CA GLU A 537 -29.78 -55.48 114.01
C GLU A 537 -30.28 -54.58 112.85
N GLU A 538 -30.74 -53.35 113.10
CA GLU A 538 -30.43 -52.54 114.28
C GLU A 538 -28.93 -52.35 114.45
N THR A 539 -28.33 -51.57 113.54
CA THR A 539 -27.35 -50.59 114.01
C THR A 539 -27.62 -49.15 113.60
N ASN A 540 -28.70 -48.77 112.89
CA ASN A 540 -28.97 -47.31 112.74
C ASN A 540 -30.29 -46.88 112.09
N ASN A 541 -31.30 -46.56 112.89
CA ASN A 541 -32.25 -45.48 112.59
C ASN A 541 -33.47 -45.81 111.71
N LYS A 542 -34.35 -46.63 112.29
CA LYS A 542 -35.52 -46.03 112.95
C LYS A 542 -35.16 -45.76 114.42
N GLU A 543 -34.81 -44.52 114.71
CA GLU A 543 -35.10 -43.92 116.01
C GLU A 543 -35.62 -42.51 115.72
N ASN A 544 -36.76 -42.22 116.34
CA ASN A 544 -37.30 -40.89 116.56
C ASN A 544 -38.32 -40.30 115.58
N ALA A 545 -39.40 -41.07 115.36
CA ALA A 545 -40.70 -40.51 115.71
C ALA A 545 -40.75 -40.30 117.24
N ASN A 546 -40.54 -39.07 117.72
CA ASN A 546 -41.12 -38.46 118.93
C ASN A 546 -40.34 -37.22 119.39
N TYR A 547 -40.77 -36.04 118.93
CA TYR A 547 -40.71 -34.80 119.74
C TYR A 547 -41.99 -33.98 119.53
N GLU A 548 -43.15 -34.67 119.45
CA GLU A 548 -44.44 -34.03 119.78
C GLU A 548 -44.64 -33.89 121.31
N ASP A 549 -43.59 -34.13 122.11
CA ASP A 549 -43.70 -34.04 123.57
C ASP A 549 -43.07 -32.80 124.21
N LEU A 550 -42.56 -31.85 123.43
CA LEU A 550 -42.01 -30.61 124.01
C LEU A 550 -42.38 -29.34 123.23
N LYS A 551 -43.57 -29.38 122.64
CA LYS A 551 -44.42 -28.19 122.41
C LYS A 551 -44.85 -27.49 123.72
N LYS A 552 -44.35 -27.90 124.90
CA LYS A 552 -44.85 -27.38 126.19
C LYS A 552 -43.85 -27.08 127.30
N ARG A 553 -42.53 -27.08 127.10
CA ARG A 553 -41.60 -26.88 128.24
C ARG A 553 -40.25 -26.19 128.01
N ALA A 554 -40.15 -25.25 127.07
CA ALA A 554 -38.93 -24.43 127.00
C ALA A 554 -39.22 -22.95 126.67
N ALA A 555 -39.98 -22.33 127.57
CA ALA A 555 -40.04 -20.89 127.78
C ALA A 555 -38.69 -20.28 128.25
N GLU A 556 -37.55 -20.83 127.82
CA GLU A 556 -36.21 -20.43 128.26
C GLU A 556 -35.30 -19.89 127.14
N PHE A 557 -35.58 -20.13 125.86
CA PHE A 557 -34.78 -19.51 124.77
C PHE A 557 -35.35 -18.19 124.24
N ARG A 558 -35.94 -17.43 125.17
CA ARG A 558 -36.19 -15.98 125.08
C ARG A 558 -34.92 -15.12 125.25
N SER A 559 -33.71 -15.67 125.09
CA SER A 559 -32.46 -14.93 125.37
C SER A 559 -31.35 -15.00 124.30
N ARG A 560 -31.55 -15.62 123.12
CA ARG A 560 -30.48 -15.74 122.10
C ARG A 560 -30.75 -15.11 120.72
N GLN A 561 -31.98 -14.68 120.44
CA GLN A 561 -32.30 -13.90 119.24
C GLN A 561 -31.81 -12.44 119.32
N LYS A 562 -31.56 -11.94 120.54
CA LYS A 562 -31.06 -10.59 120.83
C LYS A 562 -29.55 -10.38 120.56
N SER A 563 -28.80 -11.41 120.13
CA SER A 563 -27.35 -11.30 119.86
C SER A 563 -26.97 -11.31 118.36
N LEU A 564 -27.89 -11.65 117.45
CA LEU A 564 -27.63 -11.62 116.00
C LEU A 564 -28.04 -10.29 115.34
N GLU A 565 -28.93 -9.53 115.98
CA GLU A 565 -29.34 -8.18 115.56
C GLU A 565 -28.22 -7.13 115.74
N GLN A 566 -27.20 -7.43 116.55
CA GLN A 566 -26.03 -6.56 116.78
C GLN A 566 -24.90 -6.73 115.74
N SER A 567 -24.93 -7.79 114.91
CA SER A 567 -23.96 -8.02 113.84
C SER A 567 -24.25 -7.17 112.58
N ASN A 568 -25.53 -6.97 112.28
CA ASN A 568 -25.97 -6.21 111.09
C ASN A 568 -25.65 -4.70 111.15
N ASN A 569 -25.43 -4.11 112.34
CA ASN A 569 -25.06 -2.70 112.48
C ASN A 569 -23.58 -2.38 112.17
N LYS A 570 -22.73 -3.40 111.96
CA LYS A 570 -21.31 -3.22 111.59
C LYS A 570 -21.12 -3.10 110.06
N ILE A 571 -21.93 -3.81 109.28
CA ILE A 571 -21.88 -3.83 107.81
C ILE A 571 -22.33 -2.49 107.20
N THR A 572 -23.23 -1.75 107.87
CA THR A 572 -23.71 -0.45 107.40
C THR A 572 -22.63 0.65 107.42
N LYS A 573 -21.57 0.52 108.25
CA LYS A 573 -20.46 1.49 108.32
C LYS A 573 -19.38 1.28 107.25
N ASP A 574 -19.25 0.08 106.69
CA ASP A 574 -18.27 -0.22 105.63
C ASP A 574 -18.75 0.25 104.23
N ILE A 575 -20.06 0.47 104.06
CA ILE A 575 -20.66 0.96 102.80
C ILE A 575 -20.39 2.47 102.60
N GLU A 576 -20.34 3.28 103.66
CA GLU A 576 -20.07 4.73 103.56
C GLU A 576 -18.62 5.07 103.18
N ALA A 577 -17.65 4.20 103.51
CA ALA A 577 -16.23 4.40 103.17
C ALA A 577 -15.94 4.20 101.66
N ASN A 578 -16.68 3.32 100.98
CA ASN A 578 -16.50 3.04 99.54
C ASN A 578 -17.05 4.16 98.62
N VAL A 579 -17.93 5.03 99.12
CA VAL A 579 -18.47 6.16 98.33
C VAL A 579 -17.41 7.26 98.15
N LYS A 580 -16.58 7.56 99.17
CA LYS A 580 -15.51 8.57 99.08
C LYS A 580 -14.37 8.20 98.13
N ILE A 581 -14.11 6.91 97.90
CA ILE A 581 -13.07 6.43 96.95
C ILE A 581 -13.55 6.59 95.49
N LYS A 582 -14.85 6.64 95.23
CA LYS A 582 -15.43 6.80 93.89
C LYS A 582 -15.37 8.25 93.40
N GLU A 583 -15.56 9.24 94.29
CA GLU A 583 -15.44 10.68 93.97
C GLU A 583 -14.00 11.09 93.62
N THR A 584 -13.00 10.53 94.30
CA THR A 584 -11.58 10.86 94.09
C THR A 584 -11.05 10.36 92.74
N LYS A 585 -11.37 9.11 92.35
CA LYS A 585 -10.99 8.58 91.01
C LYS A 585 -11.66 9.32 89.84
N LYS A 586 -12.88 9.86 90.03
CA LYS A 586 -13.58 10.65 89.00
C LYS A 586 -12.92 12.01 88.74
N SER A 587 -12.27 12.56 89.76
CA SER A 587 -11.57 13.86 89.69
C SER A 587 -10.24 13.73 88.93
N SER A 588 -9.45 12.69 89.20
CA SER A 588 -8.18 12.42 88.51
C SER A 588 -8.35 12.09 87.03
N LEU A 589 -9.44 11.42 86.64
CA LEU A 589 -9.77 11.15 85.22
C LEU A 589 -10.11 12.43 84.43
N LYS A 590 -10.66 13.45 85.09
CA LYS A 590 -10.99 14.74 84.47
C LYS A 590 -9.73 15.58 84.21
N GLU A 591 -8.77 15.55 85.11
CA GLU A 591 -7.47 16.22 84.95
C GLU A 591 -6.62 15.60 83.83
N LEU A 592 -6.59 14.27 83.73
CA LEU A 592 -5.87 13.58 82.65
C LEU A 592 -6.47 13.90 81.26
N ARG A 593 -7.81 13.96 81.18
CA ARG A 593 -8.51 14.31 79.94
C ARG A 593 -8.27 15.76 79.52
N ASN A 594 -8.21 16.70 80.47
CA ASN A 594 -7.89 18.10 80.19
C ASN A 594 -6.41 18.29 79.77
N SER A 595 -5.48 17.53 80.37
CA SER A 595 -4.07 17.55 79.96
C SER A 595 -3.87 17.02 78.53
N ALA A 596 -4.56 15.93 78.17
CA ALA A 596 -4.54 15.41 76.80
C ALA A 596 -5.17 16.37 75.78
N PHE A 597 -6.26 17.05 76.16
CA PHE A 597 -6.89 18.07 75.32
C PHE A 597 -5.99 19.29 75.09
N ASN A 598 -5.27 19.75 76.11
CA ASN A 598 -4.31 20.85 75.97
C ASN A 598 -3.11 20.47 75.08
N LYS A 599 -2.65 19.21 75.12
CA LYS A 599 -1.63 18.72 74.17
C LYS A 599 -2.14 18.73 72.73
N LEU A 600 -3.35 18.20 72.49
CA LEU A 600 -4.01 18.27 71.19
C LEU A 600 -4.20 19.71 70.68
N GLN A 601 -4.48 20.65 71.58
CA GLN A 601 -4.62 22.07 71.23
C GLN A 601 -3.27 22.71 70.85
N ASN A 602 -2.18 22.32 71.51
CA ASN A 602 -0.82 22.73 71.13
C ASN A 602 -0.39 22.11 69.80
N ASP A 603 -0.68 20.83 69.57
CA ASP A 603 -0.39 20.13 68.32
C ASP A 603 -1.17 20.73 67.14
N LEU A 604 -2.41 21.19 67.36
CA LEU A 604 -3.14 21.96 66.35
C LEU A 604 -2.49 23.32 66.04
N GLY A 605 -1.84 23.93 67.03
CA GLY A 605 -1.07 25.17 66.87
C GLY A 605 0.18 24.98 66.00
N THR A 606 0.91 23.88 66.20
CA THR A 606 2.09 23.53 65.37
C THR A 606 1.68 23.15 63.95
N ILE A 607 0.57 22.42 63.77
CA ILE A 607 0.04 22.11 62.43
C ILE A 607 -0.29 23.40 61.66
N LYS A 608 -0.96 24.37 62.28
CA LYS A 608 -1.23 25.69 61.65
C LYS A 608 0.02 26.51 61.36
N GLN A 609 1.14 26.25 62.03
CA GLN A 609 2.43 26.88 61.71
C GLN A 609 3.04 26.20 60.48
N ILE A 610 3.05 24.86 60.44
CA ILE A 610 3.52 24.08 59.30
C ILE A 610 2.73 24.43 58.03
N ASP A 611 1.40 24.55 58.10
CA ASP A 611 0.58 24.94 56.94
C ASP A 611 0.95 26.34 56.40
N ARG A 612 1.31 27.27 57.31
CA ARG A 612 1.79 28.61 56.91
C ARG A 612 3.17 28.53 56.25
N ASP A 613 4.05 27.69 56.78
CA ASP A 613 5.38 27.49 56.22
C ASP A 613 5.30 26.81 54.84
N ILE A 614 4.41 25.82 54.66
CA ILE A 614 4.12 25.18 53.37
C ILE A 614 3.62 26.22 52.35
N TYR A 615 2.71 27.10 52.74
CA TYR A 615 2.22 28.17 51.87
C TYR A 615 3.35 29.12 51.45
N GLU A 616 4.24 29.50 52.38
CA GLU A 616 5.37 30.38 52.06
C GLU A 616 6.42 29.70 51.17
N ILE A 617 6.68 28.40 51.38
CA ILE A 617 7.54 27.59 50.50
C ILE A 617 6.95 27.51 49.09
N ASN A 618 5.64 27.25 48.96
CA ASN A 618 4.98 27.21 47.66
C ASN A 618 5.04 28.56 46.93
N ARG A 619 4.90 29.67 47.64
CA ARG A 619 5.08 31.01 47.06
C ARG A 619 6.53 31.24 46.58
N LYS A 620 7.53 30.76 47.33
CA LYS A 620 8.94 30.82 46.90
C LYS A 620 9.19 29.93 45.68
N LEU A 621 8.55 28.76 45.61
CA LEU A 621 8.61 27.87 44.45
C LEU A 621 8.02 28.53 43.20
N GLU A 622 6.87 29.20 43.30
CA GLU A 622 6.29 29.95 42.18
C GLU A 622 7.24 31.04 41.64
N LEU A 623 7.93 31.77 42.53
CA LEU A 623 8.95 32.76 42.12
C LEU A 623 10.09 32.10 41.34
N VAL A 624 10.57 30.92 41.79
CA VAL A 624 11.61 30.16 41.10
C VAL A 624 11.12 29.64 39.75
N ILE A 625 9.87 29.19 39.65
CA ILE A 625 9.25 28.76 38.38
C ILE A 625 9.19 29.93 37.39
N MET A 626 8.76 31.12 37.84
CA MET A 626 8.73 32.31 36.97
C MET A 626 10.13 32.69 36.48
N GLU A 627 11.14 32.62 37.34
CA GLU A 627 12.52 32.90 36.95
C GLU A 627 13.09 31.83 35.99
N ASN A 628 12.72 30.55 36.19
CA ASN A 628 13.07 29.48 35.26
C ASN A 628 12.43 29.69 33.88
N CYS A 629 11.17 30.14 33.83
CA CYS A 629 10.53 30.55 32.58
C CYS A 629 11.26 31.73 31.92
N ARG A 630 11.70 32.73 32.69
CA ARG A 630 12.49 33.85 32.18
C ARG A 630 13.81 33.37 31.56
N LEU A 631 14.51 32.45 32.23
CA LEU A 631 15.75 31.86 31.71
C LEU A 631 15.51 31.02 30.45
N LYS A 632 14.42 30.25 30.39
CA LYS A 632 14.04 29.52 29.17
C LYS A 632 13.79 30.46 27.99
N MET A 633 13.12 31.59 28.21
CA MET A 633 12.93 32.60 27.16
C MET A 633 14.27 33.20 26.69
N GLN A 634 15.22 33.44 27.61
CA GLN A 634 16.56 33.89 27.23
C GLN A 634 17.33 32.82 26.45
N ASN A 635 17.20 31.54 26.82
CA ASN A 635 17.83 30.45 26.06
C ASN A 635 17.26 30.34 24.64
N ILE A 636 15.95 30.49 24.45
CA ILE A 636 15.33 30.53 23.12
C ILE A 636 15.92 31.69 22.29
N GLN A 637 16.06 32.86 22.90
CA GLN A 637 16.67 34.01 22.22
C GLN A 637 18.13 33.74 21.81
N TYR A 638 18.92 33.08 22.66
CA TYR A 638 20.28 32.66 22.29
C TYR A 638 20.30 31.58 21.20
N GLU A 639 19.34 30.66 21.18
CA GLU A 639 19.20 29.69 20.09
C GLU A 639 18.87 30.39 18.75
N ASP A 640 18.00 31.39 18.77
CA ASP A 640 17.69 32.21 17.59
C ASP A 640 18.91 32.97 17.09
N ASP A 641 19.71 33.57 17.98
CA ASP A 641 20.97 34.25 17.63
C ASP A 641 21.99 33.26 17.02
N VAL A 642 22.13 32.06 17.59
CA VAL A 642 22.99 30.99 17.05
C VAL A 642 22.52 30.57 15.66
N ASN A 643 21.22 30.43 15.45
CA ASN A 643 20.65 30.10 14.15
C ASN A 643 20.86 31.24 13.13
N ALA A 644 20.77 32.50 13.54
CA ALA A 644 21.07 33.64 12.68
C ALA A 644 22.52 33.63 12.20
N ILE A 645 23.48 33.41 13.11
CA ILE A 645 24.91 33.28 12.77
C ILE A 645 25.14 32.09 11.83
N LYS A 646 24.45 30.97 12.07
CA LYS A 646 24.54 29.80 11.19
C LYS A 646 24.04 30.11 9.78
N ASN A 647 22.91 30.82 9.64
CA ASN A 647 22.38 31.23 8.34
C ASN A 647 23.36 32.17 7.60
N GLU A 648 23.96 33.12 8.30
CA GLU A 648 24.99 34.02 7.74
C GLU A 648 26.22 33.22 7.26
N SER A 649 26.66 32.22 8.04
CA SER A 649 27.72 31.30 7.60
C SER A 649 27.34 30.51 6.35
N GLU A 650 26.09 30.05 6.22
CA GLU A 650 25.61 29.34 5.03
C GLU A 650 25.50 30.26 3.81
N GLU A 651 25.15 31.54 4.00
CA GLU A 651 25.21 32.57 2.96
C GLU A 651 26.64 32.84 2.50
N HIS A 652 27.61 32.94 3.41
CA HIS A 652 29.02 33.04 3.07
C HIS A 652 29.53 31.82 2.27
N ILE A 653 29.10 30.61 2.64
CA ILE A 653 29.44 29.39 1.88
C ILE A 653 28.85 29.45 0.47
N ARG A 654 27.60 29.90 0.31
CA ARG A 654 26.96 30.07 -1.00
C ARG A 654 27.69 31.11 -1.85
N ALA A 655 28.04 32.26 -1.27
CA ALA A 655 28.80 33.30 -1.96
C ALA A 655 30.19 32.80 -2.41
N THR A 656 30.87 32.01 -1.58
CA THR A 656 32.16 31.39 -1.92
C THR A 656 32.03 30.45 -3.11
N LYS A 657 31.01 29.56 -3.11
CA LYS A 657 30.74 28.67 -4.26
C LYS A 657 30.40 29.44 -5.54
N GLN A 658 29.69 30.56 -5.42
CA GLN A 658 29.39 31.40 -6.57
C GLN A 658 30.68 32.01 -7.15
N LEU A 659 31.57 32.54 -6.29
CA LEU A 659 32.87 33.06 -6.72
C LEU A 659 33.76 31.97 -7.36
N GLU A 660 33.73 30.75 -6.84
CA GLU A 660 34.42 29.61 -7.47
C GLU A 660 33.85 29.28 -8.86
N GLY A 661 32.53 29.35 -9.03
CA GLY A 661 31.86 29.19 -10.32
C GLY A 661 32.22 30.31 -11.31
N ASP A 662 32.22 31.56 -10.85
CA ASP A 662 32.62 32.72 -11.66
C ASP A 662 34.09 32.60 -12.08
N LEU A 663 34.99 32.16 -11.19
CA LEU A 663 36.39 31.90 -11.48
C LEU A 663 36.54 30.82 -12.57
N ALA A 664 35.78 29.72 -12.47
CA ALA A 664 35.80 28.66 -13.49
C ALA A 664 35.34 29.19 -14.86
N SER A 665 34.29 30.01 -14.90
CA SER A 665 33.82 30.63 -16.15
C SER A 665 34.84 31.57 -16.77
N LEU A 666 35.58 32.33 -15.94
CA LEU A 666 36.64 33.22 -16.41
C LEU A 666 37.83 32.43 -16.97
N ILE A 667 38.19 31.32 -16.34
CA ILE A 667 39.23 30.40 -16.84
C ILE A 667 38.81 29.82 -18.20
N GLU A 668 37.54 29.45 -18.38
CA GLU A 668 37.02 28.95 -19.66
C GLU A 668 37.05 30.03 -20.74
N HIS A 669 36.62 31.25 -20.44
CA HIS A 669 36.72 32.37 -21.38
C HIS A 669 38.16 32.69 -21.77
N LEU A 670 39.11 32.63 -20.82
CA LEU A 670 40.53 32.83 -21.11
C LEU A 670 41.10 31.72 -22.00
N HIS A 671 40.73 30.46 -21.78
CA HIS A 671 41.12 29.36 -22.66
C HIS A 671 40.57 29.55 -24.08
N LYS A 672 39.30 29.94 -24.21
CA LYS A 672 38.69 30.18 -25.52
C LYS A 672 39.37 31.35 -26.26
N GLY A 673 39.64 32.46 -25.56
CA GLY A 673 40.40 33.57 -26.14
C GLY A 673 41.79 33.15 -26.58
N TRP A 674 42.46 32.28 -25.81
CA TRP A 674 43.76 31.73 -26.18
C TRP A 674 43.70 30.81 -27.41
N GLU A 675 42.64 29.99 -27.56
CA GLU A 675 42.41 29.19 -28.75
C GLU A 675 42.15 30.04 -30.00
N GLU A 676 41.36 31.10 -29.87
CA GLU A 676 41.10 32.07 -30.94
C GLU A 676 42.39 32.79 -31.38
N ASP A 677 43.19 33.27 -30.43
CA ASP A 677 44.50 33.88 -30.72
C ASP A 677 45.45 32.89 -31.41
N ASN A 678 45.47 31.63 -30.96
CA ASN A 678 46.30 30.59 -31.56
C ASN A 678 45.84 30.24 -32.98
N PHE A 679 44.52 30.24 -33.24
CA PHE A 679 43.97 30.08 -34.59
C PHE A 679 44.41 31.21 -35.52
N VAL A 680 44.33 32.46 -35.05
CA VAL A 680 44.79 33.63 -35.82
C VAL A 680 46.29 33.54 -36.11
N CYS A 681 47.12 33.12 -35.15
CA CYS A 681 48.55 32.91 -35.37
C CYS A 681 48.83 31.83 -36.43
N ASN A 682 48.06 30.75 -36.45
CA ASN A 682 48.18 29.71 -37.48
C ASN A 682 47.74 30.20 -38.85
N ASP A 683 46.63 30.93 -38.97
CA ASP A 683 46.15 31.50 -40.24
C ASP A 683 47.15 32.51 -40.83
N PHE A 684 47.79 33.33 -39.98
CA PHE A 684 48.91 34.17 -40.43
C PHE A 684 50.13 33.34 -40.85
N SER A 685 50.46 32.28 -40.13
CA SER A 685 51.58 31.39 -40.48
C SER A 685 51.35 30.66 -41.81
N GLU A 686 50.11 30.22 -42.09
CA GLU A 686 49.72 29.59 -43.35
C GLU A 686 49.79 30.60 -44.51
N ARG A 687 49.28 31.82 -44.31
CA ARG A 687 49.40 32.89 -45.32
C ARG A 687 50.84 33.28 -45.59
N ASP A 688 51.67 33.39 -44.55
CA ASP A 688 53.10 33.68 -44.70
C ASP A 688 53.81 32.55 -45.45
N GLN A 689 53.41 31.29 -45.24
CA GLN A 689 53.91 30.14 -45.98
C GLN A 689 53.47 30.17 -47.46
N GLU A 690 52.22 30.51 -47.77
CA GLU A 690 51.75 30.67 -49.16
C GLU A 690 52.48 31.81 -49.90
N ILE A 691 52.80 32.90 -49.20
CA ILE A 691 53.62 34.00 -49.72
C ILE A 691 55.04 33.50 -50.00
N LEU A 692 55.66 32.76 -49.06
CA LEU A 692 56.99 32.17 -49.24
C LEU A 692 57.03 31.22 -50.45
N ASP A 693 56.02 30.37 -50.61
CA ASP A 693 55.91 29.44 -51.73
C ASP A 693 55.73 30.18 -53.07
N SER A 694 54.93 31.26 -53.08
CA SER A 694 54.76 32.14 -54.25
C SER A 694 56.06 32.86 -54.63
N ILE A 695 56.85 33.31 -53.64
CA ILE A 695 58.18 33.90 -53.85
C ILE A 695 59.15 32.85 -54.41
N LEU A 696 59.13 31.63 -53.89
CA LEU A 696 59.94 30.51 -54.41
C LEU A 696 59.57 30.17 -55.86
N GLU A 697 58.29 30.21 -56.22
CA GLU A 697 57.85 29.96 -57.60
C GLU A 697 58.26 31.12 -58.54
N LEU A 698 58.20 32.36 -58.07
CA LEU A 698 58.72 33.52 -58.78
C LEU A 698 60.23 33.41 -59.00
N LEU A 699 61.01 33.00 -58.00
CA LEU A 699 62.44 32.74 -58.14
C LEU A 699 62.72 31.65 -59.17
N LYS A 700 61.95 30.56 -59.18
CA LYS A 700 62.04 29.54 -60.24
C LYS A 700 61.74 30.11 -61.63
N LYS A 701 60.71 30.96 -61.78
CA LYS A 701 60.36 31.61 -63.06
C LYS A 701 61.45 32.60 -63.49
N ILE A 702 62.08 33.32 -62.57
CA ILE A 702 63.22 34.20 -62.85
C ILE A 702 64.41 33.38 -63.33
N ASN A 703 64.78 32.29 -62.66
CA ASN A 703 65.88 31.41 -63.08
C ASN A 703 65.61 30.80 -64.47
N GLN A 704 64.38 30.34 -64.73
CA GLN A 704 64.00 29.84 -66.07
C GLN A 704 64.05 30.93 -67.15
N ARG A 705 63.71 32.17 -66.78
CA ARG A 705 63.82 33.32 -67.68
C ARG A 705 65.28 33.68 -67.94
N GLU A 706 66.14 33.61 -66.93
CA GLU A 706 67.58 33.78 -67.05
C GLU A 706 68.19 32.73 -67.99
N GLU A 707 67.82 31.45 -67.85
CA GLU A 707 68.23 30.39 -68.78
C GLU A 707 67.75 30.64 -70.22
N LYS A 708 66.50 31.09 -70.40
CA LYS A 708 65.96 31.45 -71.73
C LYS A 708 66.63 32.68 -72.34
N VAL A 709 66.95 33.68 -71.54
CA VAL A 709 67.71 34.86 -71.99
C VAL A 709 69.13 34.45 -72.36
N GLY A 710 69.76 33.55 -71.57
CA GLY A 710 71.05 32.94 -71.92
C GLY A 710 70.99 32.18 -73.25
N TYR A 711 69.94 31.40 -73.49
CA TYR A 711 69.71 30.70 -74.76
C TYR A 711 69.51 31.66 -75.95
N LEU A 712 68.70 32.70 -75.80
CA LEU A 712 68.51 33.73 -76.83
C LEU A 712 69.79 34.54 -77.10
N ASN A 713 70.57 34.82 -76.05
CA ASN A 713 71.87 35.48 -76.18
C ASN A 713 72.86 34.60 -76.97
N ASN A 714 72.91 33.30 -76.70
CA ASN A 714 73.71 32.35 -77.49
C ASN A 714 73.27 32.30 -78.96
N ILE A 715 71.96 32.30 -79.25
CA ILE A 715 71.44 32.37 -80.63
C ILE A 715 71.84 33.68 -81.31
N LEU A 716 71.73 34.81 -80.62
CA LEU A 716 72.18 36.11 -81.14
C LEU A 716 73.68 36.11 -81.43
N GLN A 717 74.47 35.52 -80.55
CA GLN A 717 75.92 35.37 -80.72
C GLN A 717 76.25 34.48 -81.94
N GLU A 718 75.49 33.41 -82.16
CA GLU A 718 75.55 32.54 -83.35
C GLU A 718 75.16 33.26 -84.66
N LYS A 719 74.15 34.13 -84.61
CA LYS A 719 73.74 34.96 -85.74
C LYS A 719 74.79 36.04 -86.06
N PHE A 720 75.42 36.62 -85.04
CA PHE A 720 76.53 37.55 -85.22
C PHE A 720 77.79 36.86 -85.77
N THR A 721 78.09 35.62 -85.36
CA THR A 721 79.16 34.84 -85.98
C THR A 721 78.82 34.36 -87.39
N GLY A 722 77.53 34.12 -87.70
CA GLY A 722 77.04 33.91 -89.07
C GLY A 722 77.15 35.14 -89.97
N LEU A 723 76.95 36.34 -89.41
CA LEU A 723 77.25 37.62 -90.09
C LEU A 723 78.75 37.83 -90.30
N ALA A 724 79.58 37.34 -89.37
CA ALA A 724 81.04 37.34 -89.52
C ALA A 724 81.53 36.32 -90.58
N SER A 725 80.83 35.20 -90.79
CA SER A 725 81.14 34.24 -91.87
C SER A 725 80.66 34.71 -93.24
N LEU A 726 79.63 35.56 -93.31
CA LEU A 726 79.26 36.30 -94.54
C LEU A 726 80.37 37.29 -94.98
N LEU A 727 81.24 37.70 -94.05
CA LEU A 727 82.41 38.57 -94.30
C LEU A 727 83.72 37.80 -94.59
N GLN A 728 83.72 36.45 -94.54
CA GLN A 728 84.90 35.61 -94.78
C GLN A 728 84.78 34.68 -96.02
N SER A 729 83.88 34.98 -96.97
CA SER A 729 83.94 34.36 -98.30
C SER A 729 84.49 35.32 -99.36
N LYS A 730 85.68 34.94 -99.85
CA LYS A 730 86.54 35.47 -100.94
C LYS A 730 87.54 36.59 -100.61
N PRO A 731 88.70 36.63 -101.32
CA PRO A 731 89.01 35.89 -102.55
C PRO A 731 90.38 35.19 -102.60
N GLY A 732 90.43 34.09 -103.36
CA GLY A 732 91.66 33.51 -103.89
C GLY A 732 91.40 32.47 -104.97
N LYS A 733 91.19 32.96 -106.22
CA LYS A 733 91.45 32.29 -107.52
C LYS A 733 90.62 31.03 -107.88
N GLU A 734 90.28 30.70 -109.13
CA GLU A 734 90.37 31.26 -110.50
C GLU A 734 89.51 30.31 -111.38
N GLY A 735 88.91 30.79 -112.50
CA GLY A 735 88.67 29.94 -113.68
C GLY A 735 87.23 29.60 -114.11
N ILE A 736 86.72 30.37 -115.08
CA ILE A 736 86.15 29.97 -116.41
C ILE A 736 85.40 28.62 -116.51
N SER A 737 84.07 28.67 -116.64
CA SER A 737 83.25 28.41 -117.86
C SER A 737 81.77 28.57 -117.52
#